data_AF-A0A3M6UZQ7-F1
#
_entry.id   AF-A0A3M6UZQ7-F1
#
_cell.length_a   1.000
_cell.length_b   1.000
_cell.length_c   1.000
_cell.angle_alpha   90.00
_cell.angle_beta   90.00
_cell.angle_gamma   90.00
#
_symmetry.space_group_name_H-M   'P 1'
#
loop_
_entity.id
_entity.type
_entity.pdbx_description
1 polymer ?
#
loop_
_entity_poly.entity_id
_entity_poly.type
_entity_poly.pdbx_seq_one_letter_code
_entity_poly.pdbx_strand_id
1 'polypeptide(L)'
;MTIPCNEGECPIDGGYTEWSESECSVTCGEGTKILTRTCTNPPPSCGGKNCSELGPDLTTIPCNEGECPIDGGYTEFSESECSVTCGGGTKNLTRTCTNPPPSNGGKDCSELGPAEKTVSCNEAECPIDGGYTEFSESECSVTCGGGTKNLTRTCTNPPPSNGGKDCSELGPAEKTVRCNEAICPPPCTAGLDIGIVLDKSVSVRKANLRKVITFLCELVKKFHPSPEEDHFGLITFNKRAELAFTFADSKYHDKEALVKRIADEPIRLRLHTRTDLALKLALDSLFTKAGGDRPDKPNVMIVLTDGMPTHPGKSFSFDAFAANIEKEFKKKNVSTLAVGIGKTINVKSLKQIAGGSNVVQVEDFDKLKETIEEIKSKSCTGKSKGVSIVVVGVGNRVFKEKEEMSVIAGKNGKVLLYPDYDDLSEHLDDILEATCAIDGGYTEFSESECTPLCTAGLDIAIVLDKSKSVKLPNLEKAITFIGDLVKTFHPAPDKDHFGFITFHEKAQMVFKFADSQYHDENALLQKIAEEPRKLELYTRTDLALIMARDQLFTEEGGDRPDKPNVMIVLTDGRPTKPKGDKNFDFKEFADKIAEDFKDKDVRVVAVGIGRGIDKGTLLSIADNKDDQVVEVENFSQLEKEMNTIKSKACSE
;
A
#
# COMPACT_ATOMS: atom_id res chain seq x y z
N MET A 1 171.29 -91.61 3.46
CA MET A 1 170.20 -91.53 2.48
C MET A 1 169.09 -90.69 3.08
N THR A 2 168.89 -89.49 2.55
CA THR A 2 167.75 -88.62 2.81
C THR A 2 166.75 -88.82 1.69
N ILE A 3 165.50 -89.20 2.00
CA ILE A 3 164.36 -89.20 1.07
C ILE A 3 163.09 -88.76 1.84
N PRO A 4 162.17 -87.97 1.23
CA PRO A 4 161.33 -86.96 1.91
C PRO A 4 159.79 -87.17 1.85
N CYS A 5 159.09 -86.34 2.64
CA CYS A 5 157.83 -85.55 2.44
C CYS A 5 156.37 -86.09 2.57
N ASN A 6 155.53 -85.18 3.12
CA ASN A 6 154.07 -85.11 3.32
C ASN A 6 153.20 -85.26 2.06
N GLU A 7 152.01 -85.88 2.18
CA GLU A 7 150.80 -85.60 1.37
C GLU A 7 149.51 -85.95 2.15
N GLY A 8 148.62 -84.96 2.36
CA GLY A 8 147.25 -85.12 2.90
C GLY A 8 146.58 -83.78 3.24
N GLU A 9 145.49 -83.43 2.54
CA GLU A 9 144.78 -82.12 2.62
C GLU A 9 143.94 -81.92 3.90
N CYS A 10 143.71 -80.66 4.32
CA CYS A 10 142.93 -80.28 5.51
C CYS A 10 141.41 -80.14 5.24
N PRO A 11 140.52 -80.44 6.22
CA PRO A 11 139.06 -80.29 6.07
C PRO A 11 138.62 -78.83 5.84
N ILE A 12 137.64 -78.61 4.95
CA ILE A 12 137.00 -77.30 4.73
C ILE A 12 135.53 -77.38 5.16
N ASP A 13 135.18 -76.65 6.21
CA ASP A 13 133.81 -76.54 6.71
C ASP A 13 132.94 -75.67 5.77
N GLY A 14 131.68 -76.06 5.59
CA GLY A 14 130.76 -75.34 4.70
C GLY A 14 130.22 -74.05 5.29
N GLY A 15 129.98 -73.05 4.43
CA GLY A 15 129.31 -71.79 4.77
C GLY A 15 128.05 -71.55 3.93
N TYR A 16 127.04 -70.90 4.52
CA TYR A 16 125.83 -70.50 3.81
C TYR A 16 126.06 -69.27 2.90
N THR A 17 125.30 -69.17 1.82
CA THR A 17 125.16 -67.93 1.04
C THR A 17 124.43 -66.83 1.82
N GLU A 18 124.44 -65.60 1.30
CA GLU A 18 123.51 -64.55 1.74
C GLU A 18 122.06 -64.98 1.55
N TRP A 19 121.15 -64.41 2.35
CA TRP A 19 119.71 -64.68 2.27
C TRP A 19 119.10 -64.12 0.98
N SER A 20 118.24 -64.91 0.34
CA SER A 20 117.36 -64.47 -0.76
C SER A 20 115.92 -64.34 -0.24
N GLU A 21 115.24 -63.23 -0.55
CA GLU A 21 113.90 -62.92 -0.03
C GLU A 21 112.78 -63.17 -1.04
N SER A 22 111.62 -63.68 -0.59
CA SER A 22 110.39 -63.78 -1.38
C SER A 22 109.54 -62.49 -1.32
N GLU A 23 108.55 -62.40 -2.22
CA GLU A 23 107.43 -61.47 -2.07
C GLU A 23 106.65 -61.76 -0.78
N CYS A 24 105.98 -60.73 -0.24
CA CYS A 24 105.16 -60.85 0.97
C CYS A 24 103.87 -61.65 0.67
N SER A 25 103.40 -62.45 1.64
CA SER A 25 102.22 -63.32 1.48
C SER A 25 100.90 -62.58 1.23
N VAL A 26 100.84 -61.29 1.57
CA VAL A 26 99.67 -60.41 1.38
C VAL A 26 100.12 -59.04 0.89
N THR A 27 99.23 -58.30 0.23
CA THR A 27 99.51 -56.95 -0.28
C THR A 27 99.21 -55.83 0.74
N CYS A 28 98.45 -56.10 1.79
CA CYS A 28 98.23 -55.23 2.96
C CYS A 28 97.89 -56.08 4.20
N GLY A 29 98.07 -55.54 5.41
CA GLY A 29 97.90 -56.30 6.66
C GLY A 29 99.09 -57.21 6.99
N GLU A 30 99.04 -57.86 8.16
CA GLU A 30 100.15 -58.70 8.64
C GLU A 30 100.41 -59.88 7.69
N GLY A 31 101.56 -59.82 7.02
CA GLY A 31 102.06 -60.85 6.11
C GLY A 31 103.36 -61.48 6.59
N THR A 32 103.80 -62.50 5.87
CA THR A 32 105.12 -63.10 6.07
C THR A 32 105.84 -63.27 4.74
N LYS A 33 107.16 -63.10 4.74
CA LYS A 33 108.04 -63.39 3.60
C LYS A 33 109.10 -64.41 4.02
N ILE A 34 109.54 -65.22 3.08
CA ILE A 34 110.46 -66.33 3.31
C ILE A 34 111.86 -65.90 2.89
N LEU A 35 112.83 -66.11 3.76
CA LEU A 35 114.26 -65.96 3.49
C LEU A 35 114.87 -67.36 3.30
N THR A 36 115.61 -67.59 2.21
CA THR A 36 116.32 -68.85 1.93
C THR A 36 117.80 -68.64 1.64
N ARG A 37 118.68 -69.56 2.07
CA ARG A 37 120.13 -69.57 1.79
C ARG A 37 120.63 -70.99 1.57
N THR A 38 121.71 -71.19 0.81
CA THR A 38 122.24 -72.52 0.48
C THR A 38 123.66 -72.75 0.99
N CYS A 39 123.99 -73.97 1.40
CA CYS A 39 125.30 -74.33 1.97
C CYS A 39 126.35 -74.55 0.87
N THR A 40 126.75 -73.47 0.19
CA THR A 40 127.61 -73.52 -0.99
C THR A 40 128.72 -72.46 -1.00
N ASN A 41 128.96 -71.76 0.11
CA ASN A 41 129.92 -70.66 0.18
C ASN A 41 130.85 -70.73 1.42
N PRO A 42 131.88 -71.60 1.43
CA PRO A 42 132.13 -72.67 0.46
C PRO A 42 131.29 -73.93 0.76
N PRO A 43 131.13 -74.88 -0.17
CA PRO A 43 130.54 -76.18 0.14
C PRO A 43 131.51 -77.05 0.98
N PRO A 44 131.01 -77.89 1.92
CA PRO A 44 131.86 -78.76 2.74
C PRO A 44 132.67 -79.74 1.88
N SER A 45 133.97 -79.89 2.16
CA SER A 45 134.85 -80.85 1.47
C SER A 45 135.95 -81.40 2.39
N CYS A 46 136.59 -82.50 1.98
CA CYS A 46 137.68 -83.17 2.72
C CYS A 46 137.34 -83.51 4.19
N GLY A 47 136.08 -83.89 4.46
CA GLY A 47 135.60 -84.27 5.80
C GLY A 47 135.15 -83.11 6.70
N GLY A 48 135.06 -81.88 6.17
CA GLY A 48 134.58 -80.70 6.91
C GLY A 48 133.09 -80.74 7.24
N LYS A 49 132.69 -79.95 8.23
CA LYS A 49 131.33 -79.88 8.79
C LYS A 49 130.33 -79.25 7.82
N ASN A 50 129.08 -79.73 7.89
CA ASN A 50 127.96 -79.17 7.12
C ASN A 50 127.39 -77.91 7.82
N CYS A 51 126.78 -77.00 7.05
CA CYS A 51 126.19 -75.76 7.52
C CYS A 51 124.99 -75.94 8.46
N SER A 52 124.49 -77.17 8.66
CA SER A 52 123.37 -77.46 9.58
C SER A 52 123.65 -76.99 11.02
N GLU A 53 124.92 -76.93 11.44
CA GLU A 53 125.32 -76.38 12.75
C GLU A 53 125.27 -74.84 12.81
N LEU A 54 125.20 -74.14 11.67
CA LEU A 54 125.14 -72.67 11.57
C LEU A 54 123.70 -72.11 11.54
N GLY A 55 122.70 -72.98 11.69
CA GLY A 55 121.28 -72.64 11.68
C GLY A 55 120.55 -73.09 10.40
N PRO A 56 119.24 -72.82 10.29
CA PRO A 56 118.44 -73.29 9.18
C PRO A 56 118.80 -72.59 7.86
N ASP A 57 118.49 -73.27 6.75
CA ASP A 57 118.59 -72.80 5.38
C ASP A 57 117.33 -72.02 4.92
N LEU A 58 116.27 -72.03 5.74
CA LEU A 58 115.02 -71.30 5.53
C LEU A 58 114.55 -70.66 6.83
N THR A 59 114.11 -69.40 6.76
CA THR A 59 113.38 -68.75 7.86
C THR A 59 112.27 -67.86 7.31
N THR A 60 111.25 -67.60 8.13
CA THR A 60 110.12 -66.75 7.76
C THR A 60 110.14 -65.52 8.66
N ILE A 61 110.03 -64.34 8.06
CA ILE A 61 109.98 -63.06 8.80
C ILE A 61 108.69 -62.30 8.47
N PRO A 62 108.15 -61.50 9.40
CA PRO A 62 106.99 -60.67 9.15
C PRO A 62 107.28 -59.59 8.10
N CYS A 63 106.27 -59.25 7.30
CA CYS A 63 106.27 -58.16 6.33
C CYS A 63 104.89 -57.47 6.32
N ASN A 64 104.86 -56.20 5.91
CA ASN A 64 103.69 -55.31 5.94
C ASN A 64 103.12 -55.10 7.36
N GLU A 65 103.58 -54.05 8.05
CA GLU A 65 103.13 -53.65 9.41
C GLU A 65 101.96 -52.63 9.41
N GLY A 66 101.32 -52.41 8.25
CA GLY A 66 100.24 -51.42 8.09
C GLY A 66 98.84 -52.04 8.00
N GLU A 67 97.85 -51.37 8.62
CA GLU A 67 96.43 -51.76 8.53
C GLU A 67 95.89 -51.63 7.09
N CYS A 68 95.00 -52.54 6.66
CA CYS A 68 94.38 -52.49 5.33
C CYS A 68 93.32 -51.37 5.20
N PRO A 69 93.11 -50.83 3.98
CA PRO A 69 92.02 -49.89 3.68
C PRO A 69 90.64 -50.46 4.05
N ILE A 70 89.81 -49.67 4.74
CA ILE A 70 88.38 -49.97 4.98
C ILE A 70 87.56 -48.95 4.20
N ASP A 71 86.81 -49.41 3.21
CA ASP A 71 85.91 -48.56 2.43
C ASP A 71 84.69 -48.16 3.27
N GLY A 72 84.25 -46.91 3.14
CA GLY A 72 83.11 -46.38 3.86
C GLY A 72 81.77 -46.94 3.37
N GLY A 73 80.84 -47.15 4.31
CA GLY A 73 79.46 -47.50 4.04
C GLY A 73 78.47 -46.48 4.63
N TYR A 74 77.37 -46.25 3.92
CA TYR A 74 76.29 -45.41 4.42
C TYR A 74 75.44 -46.13 5.48
N THR A 75 74.89 -45.38 6.43
CA THR A 75 73.78 -45.83 7.28
C THR A 75 72.47 -45.95 6.48
N GLU A 76 71.45 -46.55 7.07
CA GLU A 76 70.07 -46.43 6.58
C GLU A 76 69.62 -44.97 6.54
N PHE A 77 68.69 -44.66 5.64
CA PHE A 77 68.12 -43.32 5.53
C PHE A 77 67.26 -42.99 6.75
N SER A 78 67.45 -41.80 7.31
CA SER A 78 66.56 -41.18 8.29
C SER A 78 65.62 -40.23 7.55
N GLU A 79 64.32 -40.27 7.86
CA GLU A 79 63.30 -39.46 7.19
C GLU A 79 62.89 -38.25 8.03
N SER A 80 62.78 -37.07 7.40
CA SER A 80 62.16 -35.91 8.02
C SER A 80 60.63 -35.98 7.96
N GLU A 81 59.97 -35.12 8.74
CA GLU A 81 58.57 -34.79 8.51
C GLU A 81 58.37 -34.20 7.10
N CYS A 82 57.17 -34.39 6.54
CA CYS A 82 56.80 -33.81 5.25
C CYS A 82 56.64 -32.29 5.38
N SER A 83 57.08 -31.53 4.38
CA SER A 83 57.02 -30.06 4.39
C SER A 83 55.60 -29.49 4.46
N VAL A 84 54.59 -30.25 4.04
CA VAL A 84 53.16 -29.91 4.15
C VAL A 84 52.36 -31.15 4.51
N THR A 85 51.16 -30.96 5.05
CA THR A 85 50.25 -32.05 5.43
C THR A 85 49.34 -32.53 4.29
N CYS A 86 49.17 -31.74 3.23
CA CYS A 86 48.39 -32.02 2.02
C CYS A 86 48.88 -31.12 0.87
N GLY A 87 48.43 -31.38 -0.36
CA GLY A 87 48.69 -30.52 -1.53
C GLY A 87 50.05 -30.73 -2.19
N GLY A 88 50.76 -31.80 -1.85
CA GLY A 88 52.07 -32.14 -2.39
C GLY A 88 53.21 -31.42 -1.68
N GLY A 89 53.89 -32.17 -0.81
CA GLY A 89 55.09 -31.73 -0.10
C GLY A 89 56.32 -32.53 -0.46
N THR A 90 57.41 -32.18 0.21
CA THR A 90 58.68 -32.89 0.12
C THR A 90 59.19 -33.25 1.50
N LYS A 91 59.78 -34.43 1.65
CA LYS A 91 60.55 -34.82 2.83
C LYS A 91 61.97 -35.17 2.45
N ASN A 92 62.90 -34.92 3.37
CA ASN A 92 64.32 -35.18 3.17
C ASN A 92 64.70 -36.52 3.79
N LEU A 93 65.44 -37.31 3.03
CA LEU A 93 66.05 -38.57 3.45
C LEU A 93 67.55 -38.35 3.57
N THR A 94 68.10 -38.48 4.78
CA THR A 94 69.54 -38.26 5.08
C THR A 94 70.21 -39.52 5.60
N ARG A 95 71.46 -39.76 5.21
CA ARG A 95 72.30 -40.89 5.68
C ARG A 95 73.75 -40.46 5.87
N THR A 96 74.48 -41.09 6.78
CA THR A 96 75.88 -40.74 7.10
C THR A 96 76.86 -41.84 6.71
N CYS A 97 78.06 -41.47 6.26
CA CYS A 97 79.11 -42.40 5.85
C CYS A 97 79.89 -42.94 7.07
N THR A 98 79.21 -43.72 7.90
CA THR A 98 79.73 -44.16 9.21
C THR A 98 79.47 -45.64 9.48
N ASN A 99 79.03 -46.42 8.49
CA ASN A 99 78.68 -47.83 8.65
C ASN A 99 79.30 -48.74 7.56
N PRO A 100 80.61 -49.01 7.61
CA PRO A 100 81.61 -48.45 8.52
C PRO A 100 82.15 -47.08 8.05
N PRO A 101 82.83 -46.28 8.89
CA PRO A 101 83.54 -45.09 8.44
C PRO A 101 84.80 -45.48 7.63
N PRO A 102 85.16 -44.75 6.55
CA PRO A 102 86.39 -45.02 5.82
C PRO A 102 87.63 -44.87 6.71
N SER A 103 88.57 -45.81 6.62
CA SER A 103 89.86 -45.73 7.32
C SER A 103 91.00 -46.30 6.46
N ASN A 104 92.25 -46.00 6.84
CA ASN A 104 93.45 -46.58 6.23
C ASN A 104 93.56 -46.42 4.71
N GLY A 105 93.07 -45.29 4.17
CA GLY A 105 93.09 -45.00 2.74
C GLY A 105 91.97 -45.66 1.93
N GLY A 106 90.94 -46.22 2.58
CA GLY A 106 89.74 -46.74 1.92
C GLY A 106 88.90 -45.64 1.28
N LYS A 107 88.08 -46.02 0.30
CA LYS A 107 87.22 -45.11 -0.45
C LYS A 107 86.14 -44.51 0.45
N ASP A 108 85.79 -43.26 0.21
CA ASP A 108 84.62 -42.64 0.84
C ASP A 108 83.30 -43.09 0.18
N CYS A 109 82.16 -42.69 0.75
CA CYS A 109 80.86 -43.08 0.23
C CYS A 109 80.39 -42.30 -1.02
N SER A 110 81.23 -41.43 -1.62
CA SER A 110 80.81 -40.56 -2.73
C SER A 110 80.35 -41.34 -3.97
N GLU A 111 80.92 -42.53 -4.21
CA GLU A 111 80.56 -43.43 -5.31
C GLU A 111 79.25 -44.21 -5.05
N LEU A 112 78.73 -44.22 -3.80
CA LEU A 112 77.51 -44.96 -3.40
C LEU A 112 76.22 -44.13 -3.52
N GLY A 113 76.30 -42.93 -4.11
CA GLY A 113 75.19 -41.99 -4.30
C GLY A 113 75.09 -40.95 -3.18
N PRO A 114 74.16 -40.00 -3.28
CA PRO A 114 74.15 -38.83 -2.40
C PRO A 114 73.82 -39.19 -0.93
N ALA A 115 74.36 -38.40 -0.01
CA ALA A 115 74.06 -38.49 1.43
C ALA A 115 72.65 -37.98 1.77
N GLU A 116 72.07 -37.18 0.88
CA GLU A 116 70.75 -36.59 1.04
C GLU A 116 69.94 -36.72 -0.25
N LYS A 117 68.65 -37.03 -0.14
CA LYS A 117 67.72 -36.94 -1.26
C LYS A 117 66.35 -36.47 -0.80
N THR A 118 65.65 -35.77 -1.67
CA THR A 118 64.31 -35.24 -1.40
C THR A 118 63.28 -36.07 -2.17
N VAL A 119 62.18 -36.45 -1.51
CA VAL A 119 61.09 -37.25 -2.10
C VAL A 119 59.74 -36.60 -1.86
N SER A 120 58.76 -36.81 -2.77
CA SER A 120 57.41 -36.29 -2.62
C SER A 120 56.64 -37.01 -1.50
N CYS A 121 55.74 -36.29 -0.84
CA CYS A 121 54.85 -36.80 0.21
C CYS A 121 53.54 -35.99 0.23
N ASN A 122 52.50 -36.55 0.84
CA ASN A 122 51.19 -35.89 1.03
C ASN A 122 50.58 -35.31 -0.26
N GLU A 123 50.54 -36.12 -1.32
CA GLU A 123 50.04 -35.76 -2.66
C GLU A 123 48.51 -35.61 -2.73
N ALA A 124 47.78 -35.96 -1.67
CA ALA A 124 46.34 -35.74 -1.61
C ALA A 124 46.02 -34.24 -1.62
N GLU A 125 45.03 -33.83 -2.41
CA GLU A 125 44.59 -32.44 -2.47
C GLU A 125 44.10 -31.94 -1.10
N CYS A 126 44.42 -30.69 -0.76
CA CYS A 126 44.00 -30.11 0.51
C CYS A 126 42.48 -29.85 0.56
N PRO A 127 41.85 -29.99 1.74
CA PRO A 127 40.49 -29.54 1.96
C PRO A 127 40.34 -28.05 1.66
N ILE A 128 39.30 -27.67 0.90
CA ILE A 128 38.94 -26.28 0.65
C ILE A 128 37.61 -26.03 1.34
N ASP A 129 37.64 -25.24 2.41
CA ASP A 129 36.45 -24.84 3.14
C ASP A 129 35.58 -23.89 2.29
N GLY A 130 34.26 -24.09 2.37
CA GLY A 130 33.28 -23.28 1.66
C GLY A 130 33.20 -21.86 2.23
N GLY A 131 33.11 -20.88 1.32
CA GLY A 131 32.89 -19.48 1.64
C GLY A 131 31.61 -18.94 1.01
N TYR A 132 30.91 -18.08 1.75
CA TYR A 132 29.75 -17.38 1.21
C TYR A 132 30.15 -16.23 0.27
N THR A 133 29.31 -15.97 -0.73
CA THR A 133 29.32 -14.70 -1.47
C THR A 133 28.88 -13.53 -0.57
N GLU A 134 29.10 -12.30 -1.04
CA GLU A 134 28.44 -11.12 -0.46
C GLU A 134 26.90 -11.27 -0.49
N PHE A 135 26.23 -10.59 0.44
CA PHE A 135 24.77 -10.60 0.49
C PHE A 135 24.18 -9.83 -0.70
N SER A 136 23.23 -10.45 -1.38
CA SER A 136 22.31 -9.81 -2.32
C SER A 136 21.05 -9.39 -1.58
N GLU A 137 20.62 -8.15 -1.79
CA GLU A 137 19.47 -7.55 -1.10
C GLU A 137 18.22 -7.56 -1.98
N SER A 138 17.06 -7.91 -1.41
CA SER A 138 15.76 -7.65 -2.05
C SER A 138 15.32 -6.20 -1.86
N GLU A 139 14.31 -5.80 -2.63
CA GLU A 139 13.52 -4.61 -2.32
C GLU A 139 12.90 -4.72 -0.91
N CYS A 140 12.67 -3.57 -0.27
CA CYS A 140 12.00 -3.51 1.03
C CYS A 140 10.50 -3.78 0.86
N SER A 141 9.89 -4.49 1.83
CA SER A 141 8.45 -4.80 1.77
C SER A 141 7.51 -3.59 1.84
N VAL A 142 8.02 -2.43 2.29
CA VAL A 142 7.32 -1.14 2.29
C VAL A 142 8.32 -0.01 2.04
N THR A 143 7.86 1.17 1.62
CA THR A 143 8.69 2.36 1.37
C THR A 143 8.92 3.25 2.61
N CYS A 144 8.08 3.14 3.64
CA CYS A 144 8.20 3.84 4.92
C CYS A 144 7.47 3.05 6.04
N GLY A 145 7.61 3.47 7.30
CA GLY A 145 6.81 2.94 8.41
C GLY A 145 7.25 1.57 8.95
N GLY A 146 8.46 1.13 8.59
CA GLY A 146 9.07 -0.11 9.06
C GLY A 146 8.67 -1.33 8.22
N GLY A 147 9.56 -1.71 7.31
CA GLY A 147 9.48 -2.91 6.49
C GLY A 147 10.52 -3.95 6.81
N THR A 148 10.53 -4.99 6.00
CA THR A 148 11.51 -6.07 6.03
C THR A 148 12.05 -6.33 4.63
N LYS A 149 13.37 -6.47 4.48
CA LYS A 149 14.02 -6.95 3.27
C LYS A 149 14.78 -8.24 3.54
N ASN A 150 14.91 -9.07 2.53
CA ASN A 150 15.64 -10.33 2.62
C ASN A 150 17.05 -10.15 2.05
N LEU A 151 18.04 -10.63 2.80
CA LEU A 151 19.44 -10.72 2.41
C LEU A 151 19.75 -12.19 2.13
N THR A 152 20.21 -12.49 0.92
CA THR A 152 20.55 -13.86 0.49
C THR A 152 22.00 -13.95 0.04
N ARG A 153 22.66 -15.09 0.25
CA ARG A 153 24.03 -15.36 -0.19
C ARG A 153 24.20 -16.84 -0.50
N THR A 154 25.19 -17.19 -1.33
CA THR A 154 25.42 -18.58 -1.77
C THR A 154 26.80 -19.07 -1.36
N CYS A 155 26.94 -20.36 -1.04
CA CYS A 155 28.20 -20.98 -0.62
C CYS A 155 29.04 -21.37 -1.85
N THR A 156 29.55 -20.36 -2.56
CA THR A 156 30.25 -20.54 -3.85
C THR A 156 31.54 -19.73 -3.96
N ASN A 157 31.99 -19.06 -2.88
CA ASN A 157 33.16 -18.19 -2.89
C ASN A 157 34.14 -18.51 -1.75
N PRO A 158 34.90 -19.64 -1.81
CA PRO A 158 34.83 -20.70 -2.83
C PRO A 158 33.78 -21.78 -2.49
N PRO A 159 33.40 -22.67 -3.42
CA PRO A 159 32.60 -23.85 -3.08
C PRO A 159 33.44 -24.86 -2.30
N PRO A 160 32.88 -25.54 -1.28
CA PRO A 160 33.61 -26.55 -0.50
C PRO A 160 34.01 -27.73 -1.38
N SER A 161 35.26 -28.18 -1.25
CA SER A 161 35.80 -29.33 -1.98
C SER A 161 36.85 -30.08 -1.17
N ASN A 162 37.20 -31.30 -1.60
CA ASN A 162 38.23 -32.14 -0.96
C ASN A 162 38.00 -32.41 0.53
N GLY A 163 36.73 -32.51 0.95
CA GLY A 163 36.37 -32.74 2.36
C GLY A 163 36.44 -31.50 3.25
N GLY A 164 36.57 -30.30 2.67
CA GLY A 164 36.44 -29.03 3.38
C GLY A 164 35.03 -28.80 3.95
N LYS A 165 34.95 -27.94 4.95
CA LYS A 165 33.71 -27.64 5.67
C LYS A 165 32.72 -26.86 4.80
N ASP A 166 31.42 -27.11 5.00
CA ASP A 166 30.35 -26.29 4.42
C ASP A 166 30.18 -24.95 5.16
N CYS A 167 29.54 -23.97 4.51
CA CYS A 167 29.27 -22.64 5.01
C CYS A 167 28.23 -22.59 6.16
N SER A 168 27.64 -23.71 6.56
CA SER A 168 26.66 -23.76 7.67
C SER A 168 27.21 -23.24 9.00
N GLU A 169 28.51 -23.36 9.27
CA GLU A 169 29.16 -22.80 10.46
C GLU A 169 29.36 -21.27 10.38
N LEU A 170 29.27 -20.66 9.19
CA LEU A 170 29.47 -19.21 8.95
C LEU A 170 28.17 -18.40 9.07
N GLY A 171 27.09 -19.03 9.56
CA GLY A 171 25.76 -18.45 9.71
C GLY A 171 24.83 -18.72 8.53
N PRO A 172 23.59 -18.21 8.58
CA PRO A 172 22.56 -18.58 7.62
C PRO A 172 22.83 -18.01 6.22
N ALA A 173 22.34 -18.73 5.20
CA ALA A 173 22.36 -18.30 3.80
C ALA A 173 21.33 -17.18 3.52
N GLU A 174 20.31 -17.06 4.38
CA GLU A 174 19.27 -16.05 4.29
C GLU A 174 19.03 -15.40 5.64
N LYS A 175 18.82 -14.08 5.66
CA LYS A 175 18.36 -13.37 6.85
C LYS A 175 17.45 -12.22 6.47
N THR A 176 16.46 -11.95 7.32
CA THR A 176 15.53 -10.83 7.17
C THR A 176 15.96 -9.68 8.07
N VAL A 177 16.05 -8.47 7.51
CA VAL A 177 16.43 -7.25 8.25
C VAL A 177 15.35 -6.18 8.10
N ARG A 178 15.26 -5.29 9.09
CA ARG A 178 14.35 -4.13 9.01
C ARG A 178 14.87 -3.09 8.03
N CYS A 179 13.95 -2.41 7.37
CA CYS A 179 14.23 -1.33 6.44
C CYS A 179 13.15 -0.25 6.53
N ASN A 180 13.44 0.94 6.01
CA ASN A 180 12.49 2.05 5.92
C ASN A 180 11.81 2.39 7.27
N GLU A 181 12.61 2.49 8.34
CA GLU A 181 12.16 2.75 9.71
C GLU A 181 11.69 4.20 9.93
N ALA A 182 11.86 5.08 8.95
CA ALA A 182 11.31 6.43 8.99
C ALA A 182 9.79 6.38 9.14
N ILE A 183 9.26 7.19 10.05
CA ILE A 183 7.82 7.38 10.22
C ILE A 183 7.26 7.85 8.88
N CYS A 184 6.26 7.15 8.34
CA CYS A 184 5.60 7.60 7.13
C CYS A 184 5.05 9.01 7.35
N PRO A 185 5.20 9.92 6.38
CA PRO A 185 4.45 11.16 6.41
C PRO A 185 2.95 10.84 6.59
N PRO A 186 2.21 11.66 7.34
CA PRO A 186 0.76 11.48 7.47
C PRO A 186 0.16 11.35 6.06
N PRO A 187 -0.68 10.33 5.79
CA PRO A 187 -1.16 10.04 4.44
C PRO A 187 -1.72 11.25 3.65
N CYS A 188 -2.26 12.30 4.30
CA CYS A 188 -2.69 13.50 3.58
C CYS A 188 -1.55 14.42 3.07
N THR A 189 -0.26 14.13 3.34
CA THR A 189 0.87 14.91 2.79
C THR A 189 1.66 14.17 1.71
N ALA A 190 1.36 12.88 1.49
CA ALA A 190 2.04 12.04 0.49
C ALA A 190 1.24 11.86 -0.81
N GLY A 191 -0.05 12.22 -0.83
CA GLY A 191 -0.99 11.89 -1.92
C GLY A 191 -1.58 10.49 -1.76
N LEU A 192 -2.89 10.36 -2.01
CA LEU A 192 -3.69 9.15 -1.79
C LEU A 192 -4.35 8.65 -3.08
N ASP A 193 -4.61 7.35 -3.18
CA ASP A 193 -5.50 6.78 -4.19
C ASP A 193 -6.85 6.43 -3.51
N ILE A 194 -7.86 7.27 -3.75
CA ILE A 194 -9.14 7.26 -3.03
C ILE A 194 -10.26 6.71 -3.92
N GLY A 195 -10.63 5.45 -3.70
CA GLY A 195 -11.77 4.81 -4.35
C GLY A 195 -13.07 5.04 -3.57
N ILE A 196 -14.04 5.74 -4.16
CA ILE A 196 -15.37 5.94 -3.58
C ILE A 196 -16.31 4.89 -4.15
N VAL A 197 -17.05 4.21 -3.27
CA VAL A 197 -18.08 3.23 -3.63
C VAL A 197 -19.44 3.76 -3.18
N LEU A 198 -20.26 4.16 -4.14
CA LEU A 198 -21.53 4.85 -3.92
C LEU A 198 -22.74 3.96 -4.19
N ASP A 199 -23.58 3.81 -3.17
CA ASP A 199 -24.87 3.12 -3.28
C ASP A 199 -25.91 3.95 -4.05
N LYS A 200 -26.41 3.42 -5.16
CA LYS A 200 -27.49 4.00 -5.99
C LYS A 200 -28.71 3.08 -6.02
N SER A 201 -28.97 2.39 -4.92
CA SER A 201 -30.15 1.57 -4.73
C SER A 201 -31.41 2.41 -4.45
N VAL A 202 -32.59 1.82 -4.67
CA VAL A 202 -33.88 2.51 -4.44
C VAL A 202 -34.11 2.87 -2.97
N SER A 203 -33.49 2.16 -2.01
CA SER A 203 -33.63 2.46 -0.57
C SER A 203 -33.08 3.83 -0.22
N VAL A 204 -32.01 4.27 -0.90
CA VAL A 204 -31.40 5.58 -0.72
C VAL A 204 -32.42 6.69 -1.02
N ARG A 205 -33.24 6.54 -2.08
CA ARG A 205 -34.13 7.58 -2.66
C ARG A 205 -33.37 8.71 -3.36
N LYS A 206 -34.01 9.35 -4.34
CA LYS A 206 -33.34 10.32 -5.24
C LYS A 206 -32.88 11.58 -4.50
N ALA A 207 -33.71 12.10 -3.59
CA ALA A 207 -33.39 13.28 -2.78
C ALA A 207 -32.14 13.05 -1.90
N ASN A 208 -31.99 11.86 -1.32
CA ASN A 208 -30.82 11.55 -0.51
C ASN A 208 -29.59 11.25 -1.37
N LEU A 209 -29.74 10.64 -2.55
CA LEU A 209 -28.62 10.45 -3.47
C LEU A 209 -28.00 11.80 -3.89
N ARG A 210 -28.84 12.84 -4.08
CA ARG A 210 -28.36 14.22 -4.29
C ARG A 210 -27.54 14.72 -3.11
N LYS A 211 -28.05 14.57 -1.87
CA LYS A 211 -27.29 14.90 -0.66
C LYS A 211 -25.95 14.18 -0.58
N VAL A 212 -25.88 12.90 -0.97
CA VAL A 212 -24.61 12.15 -1.02
C VAL A 212 -23.67 12.69 -2.09
N ILE A 213 -24.18 13.04 -3.28
CA ILE A 213 -23.37 13.67 -4.34
C ILE A 213 -22.82 15.03 -3.87
N THR A 214 -23.65 15.87 -3.24
CA THR A 214 -23.22 17.14 -2.63
C THR A 214 -22.12 16.89 -1.59
N PHE A 215 -22.33 15.91 -0.70
CA PHE A 215 -21.34 15.51 0.29
C PHE A 215 -20.01 15.06 -0.36
N LEU A 216 -20.06 14.28 -1.45
CA LEU A 216 -18.85 13.83 -2.15
C LEU A 216 -18.07 15.00 -2.76
N CYS A 217 -18.76 15.99 -3.33
CA CYS A 217 -18.14 17.21 -3.81
C CYS A 217 -17.42 17.97 -2.69
N GLU A 218 -18.06 18.12 -1.53
CA GLU A 218 -17.46 18.76 -0.35
C GLU A 218 -16.29 17.95 0.22
N LEU A 219 -16.41 16.62 0.25
CA LEU A 219 -15.37 15.71 0.70
C LEU A 219 -14.12 15.86 -0.17
N VAL A 220 -14.25 15.74 -1.49
CA VAL A 220 -13.16 15.84 -2.46
C VAL A 220 -12.42 17.18 -2.35
N LYS A 221 -13.14 18.28 -2.07
CA LYS A 221 -12.54 19.60 -1.87
C LYS A 221 -11.59 19.67 -0.69
N LYS A 222 -11.78 18.83 0.33
CA LYS A 222 -10.89 18.74 1.51
C LYS A 222 -9.61 17.95 1.25
N PHE A 223 -9.52 17.30 0.10
CA PHE A 223 -8.34 16.62 -0.43
C PHE A 223 -7.65 17.50 -1.49
N HIS A 224 -6.53 17.01 -2.02
CA HIS A 224 -5.75 17.68 -3.05
C HIS A 224 -5.68 16.82 -4.33
N PRO A 225 -6.80 16.69 -5.09
CA PRO A 225 -6.76 16.10 -6.43
C PRO A 225 -5.67 16.76 -7.27
N SER A 226 -4.67 15.97 -7.69
CA SER A 226 -3.61 16.40 -8.60
C SER A 226 -2.86 15.19 -9.15
N PRO A 227 -2.08 15.34 -10.24
CA PRO A 227 -1.30 14.23 -10.79
C PRO A 227 -0.31 13.61 -9.79
N GLU A 228 0.25 14.41 -8.88
CA GLU A 228 1.29 14.00 -7.94
C GLU A 228 0.77 13.71 -6.52
N GLU A 229 -0.41 14.24 -6.17
CA GLU A 229 -1.04 14.13 -4.86
C GLU A 229 -2.20 13.12 -4.88
N ASP A 230 -3.46 13.53 -4.71
CA ASP A 230 -4.58 12.61 -4.57
C ASP A 230 -5.20 12.22 -5.92
N HIS A 231 -5.42 10.93 -6.16
CA HIS A 231 -6.21 10.42 -7.29
C HIS A 231 -7.54 9.86 -6.79
N PHE A 232 -8.60 10.09 -7.56
CA PHE A 232 -9.95 9.64 -7.21
C PHE A 232 -10.50 8.66 -8.23
N GLY A 233 -11.25 7.68 -7.74
CA GLY A 233 -12.03 6.75 -8.53
C GLY A 233 -13.43 6.64 -7.96
N LEU A 234 -14.43 6.43 -8.82
CA LEU A 234 -15.82 6.29 -8.39
C LEU A 234 -16.42 5.02 -8.97
N ILE A 235 -16.92 4.17 -8.08
CA ILE A 235 -17.75 3.01 -8.38
C ILE A 235 -19.14 3.32 -7.89
N THR A 236 -20.14 3.05 -8.73
CA THR A 236 -21.55 3.11 -8.32
C THR A 236 -22.16 1.73 -8.38
N PHE A 237 -23.09 1.44 -7.47
CA PHE A 237 -23.70 0.11 -7.44
C PHE A 237 -25.18 0.09 -7.06
N ASN A 238 -25.86 -0.95 -7.55
CA ASN A 238 -27.25 -1.27 -7.27
C ASN A 238 -27.48 -2.78 -7.53
N LYS A 239 -28.26 -3.18 -8.54
CA LYS A 239 -28.26 -4.53 -9.13
C LYS A 239 -26.95 -4.86 -9.84
N ARG A 240 -26.24 -3.86 -10.36
CA ARG A 240 -24.92 -3.97 -11.02
C ARG A 240 -23.93 -3.02 -10.35
N ALA A 241 -22.64 -3.26 -10.53
CA ALA A 241 -21.59 -2.32 -10.18
C ALA A 241 -20.93 -1.79 -11.45
N GLU A 242 -20.70 -0.49 -11.52
CA GLU A 242 -20.17 0.21 -12.69
C GLU A 242 -19.08 1.20 -12.25
N LEU A 243 -18.00 1.27 -13.02
CA LEU A 243 -16.98 2.31 -12.86
C LEU A 243 -17.47 3.59 -13.53
N ALA A 244 -17.71 4.61 -12.71
CA ALA A 244 -18.02 5.95 -13.20
C ALA A 244 -16.77 6.63 -13.76
N PHE A 245 -15.62 6.43 -13.11
CA PHE A 245 -14.27 6.78 -13.56
C PHE A 245 -13.22 6.13 -12.65
N THR A 246 -11.95 6.14 -13.08
CA THR A 246 -10.81 5.48 -12.45
C THR A 246 -9.68 6.47 -12.11
N PHE A 247 -8.66 6.04 -11.36
CA PHE A 247 -7.47 6.85 -11.07
C PHE A 247 -6.69 7.21 -12.35
N ALA A 248 -6.79 6.36 -13.38
CA ALA A 248 -6.14 6.56 -14.68
C ALA A 248 -6.77 7.69 -15.52
N ASP A 249 -7.98 8.14 -15.18
CA ASP A 249 -8.66 9.24 -15.89
C ASP A 249 -8.04 10.59 -15.51
N SER A 250 -6.89 10.92 -16.12
CA SER A 250 -6.09 12.12 -15.80
C SER A 250 -6.84 13.46 -15.85
N LYS A 251 -7.93 13.56 -16.61
CA LYS A 251 -8.83 14.72 -16.58
C LYS A 251 -9.46 15.00 -15.21
N TYR A 252 -9.52 14.00 -14.33
CA TYR A 252 -10.05 14.12 -12.96
C TYR A 252 -8.94 14.24 -11.91
N HIS A 253 -7.69 14.43 -12.34
CA HIS A 253 -6.63 14.94 -11.46
C HIS A 253 -6.80 16.45 -11.24
N ASP A 254 -7.52 17.13 -12.12
CA ASP A 254 -7.96 18.51 -11.91
C ASP A 254 -9.16 18.54 -10.94
N LYS A 255 -9.05 19.34 -9.87
CA LYS A 255 -10.04 19.38 -8.78
C LYS A 255 -11.41 19.82 -9.30
N GLU A 256 -11.45 20.85 -10.13
CA GLU A 256 -12.67 21.42 -10.69
C GLU A 256 -13.36 20.42 -11.64
N ALA A 257 -12.59 19.76 -12.51
CA ALA A 257 -13.11 18.74 -13.42
C ALA A 257 -13.62 17.49 -12.68
N LEU A 258 -12.95 17.08 -11.60
CA LEU A 258 -13.40 15.99 -10.73
C LEU A 258 -14.70 16.35 -10.02
N VAL A 259 -14.78 17.54 -9.41
CA VAL A 259 -16.01 18.02 -8.74
C VAL A 259 -17.16 18.09 -9.73
N LYS A 260 -16.93 18.65 -10.93
CA LYS A 260 -17.94 18.69 -11.99
C LYS A 260 -18.41 17.29 -12.40
N ARG A 261 -17.48 16.35 -12.56
CA ARG A 261 -17.83 14.97 -12.90
C ARG A 261 -18.68 14.29 -11.84
N ILE A 262 -18.40 14.53 -10.56
CA ILE A 262 -19.20 14.00 -9.44
C ILE A 262 -20.57 14.65 -9.41
N ALA A 263 -20.66 15.97 -9.63
CA ALA A 263 -21.93 16.70 -9.71
C ALA A 263 -22.82 16.21 -10.86
N ASP A 264 -22.23 15.89 -12.02
CA ASP A 264 -22.93 15.36 -13.20
C ASP A 264 -23.31 13.87 -13.08
N GLU A 265 -23.08 13.22 -11.91
CA GLU A 265 -23.35 11.80 -11.72
C GLU A 265 -24.86 11.50 -11.85
N PRO A 266 -25.30 10.62 -12.79
CA PRO A 266 -26.72 10.49 -13.12
C PRO A 266 -27.60 10.09 -11.93
N ILE A 267 -28.70 10.80 -11.66
CA ILE A 267 -29.65 10.45 -10.57
C ILE A 267 -30.59 9.31 -10.99
N ARG A 268 -30.00 8.13 -11.20
CA ARG A 268 -30.69 6.89 -11.58
C ARG A 268 -30.56 5.87 -10.46
N LEU A 269 -31.70 5.42 -9.95
CA LEU A 269 -31.78 4.36 -8.94
C LEU A 269 -32.25 3.06 -9.56
N ARG A 270 -31.73 1.94 -9.07
CA ARG A 270 -32.21 0.60 -9.44
C ARG A 270 -32.40 -0.24 -8.16
N LEU A 271 -33.24 -1.26 -8.25
CA LEU A 271 -33.45 -2.21 -7.14
C LEU A 271 -32.16 -2.97 -6.81
N HIS A 272 -32.05 -3.46 -5.57
CA HIS A 272 -30.93 -4.23 -5.00
C HIS A 272 -29.70 -3.38 -4.65
N THR A 273 -28.94 -3.91 -3.68
CA THR A 273 -27.75 -3.30 -3.08
C THR A 273 -26.64 -4.34 -3.15
N ARG A 274 -26.07 -4.58 -4.34
CA ARG A 274 -25.04 -5.61 -4.60
C ARG A 274 -23.64 -5.10 -4.27
N THR A 275 -23.40 -4.81 -3.00
CA THR A 275 -22.11 -4.34 -2.48
C THR A 275 -20.98 -5.32 -2.82
N ASP A 276 -21.26 -6.61 -2.90
CA ASP A 276 -20.31 -7.64 -3.31
C ASP A 276 -19.74 -7.41 -4.72
N LEU A 277 -20.58 -7.00 -5.68
CA LEU A 277 -20.13 -6.68 -7.03
C LEU A 277 -19.26 -5.43 -7.04
N ALA A 278 -19.58 -4.43 -6.21
CA ALA A 278 -18.83 -3.19 -6.12
C ALA A 278 -17.43 -3.42 -5.53
N LEU A 279 -17.35 -4.17 -4.43
CA LEU A 279 -16.08 -4.53 -3.77
C LEU A 279 -15.20 -5.38 -4.69
N LYS A 280 -15.80 -6.31 -5.45
CA LYS A 280 -15.06 -7.09 -6.44
C LYS A 280 -14.56 -6.23 -7.59
N LEU A 281 -15.37 -5.32 -8.11
CA LEU A 281 -14.98 -4.39 -9.18
C LEU A 281 -13.85 -3.45 -8.73
N ALA A 282 -13.88 -3.00 -7.47
CA ALA A 282 -12.81 -2.22 -6.88
C ALA A 282 -11.49 -2.99 -6.88
N LEU A 283 -11.51 -4.26 -6.46
CA LEU A 283 -10.33 -5.11 -6.41
C LEU A 283 -9.78 -5.45 -7.80
N ASP A 284 -10.66 -5.85 -8.72
CA ASP A 284 -10.31 -6.41 -10.02
C ASP A 284 -9.98 -5.33 -11.05
N SER A 285 -10.40 -4.08 -10.83
CA SER A 285 -10.28 -3.02 -11.84
C SER A 285 -9.76 -1.69 -11.29
N LEU A 286 -10.29 -1.19 -10.17
CA LEU A 286 -9.92 0.14 -9.67
C LEU A 286 -8.52 0.15 -9.01
N PHE A 287 -8.29 -0.70 -8.01
CA PHE A 287 -7.02 -0.85 -7.31
C PHE A 287 -6.07 -1.78 -8.07
N THR A 288 -5.80 -1.42 -9.31
CA THR A 288 -4.87 -2.11 -10.21
C THR A 288 -4.06 -1.09 -10.99
N LYS A 289 -2.87 -1.50 -11.46
CA LYS A 289 -2.04 -0.64 -12.31
C LYS A 289 -2.77 -0.14 -13.56
N ALA A 290 -3.71 -0.93 -14.10
CA ALA A 290 -4.55 -0.53 -15.23
C ALA A 290 -5.62 0.50 -14.84
N GLY A 291 -6.11 0.44 -13.61
CA GLY A 291 -7.02 1.43 -13.03
C GLY A 291 -6.34 2.73 -12.59
N GLY A 292 -5.01 2.79 -12.65
CA GLY A 292 -4.18 3.95 -12.29
C GLY A 292 -3.62 3.94 -10.87
N ASP A 293 -3.77 2.83 -10.13
CA ASP A 293 -3.23 2.63 -8.77
C ASP A 293 -1.70 2.76 -8.75
N ARG A 294 -1.20 3.64 -7.86
CA ARG A 294 0.20 4.00 -7.69
C ARG A 294 0.80 3.21 -6.52
N PRO A 295 1.81 2.36 -6.76
CA PRO A 295 2.34 1.44 -5.73
C PRO A 295 3.04 2.16 -4.58
N ASP A 296 3.44 3.42 -4.76
CA ASP A 296 4.08 4.26 -3.76
C ASP A 296 3.08 5.08 -2.92
N LYS A 297 1.79 5.08 -3.27
CA LYS A 297 0.76 5.87 -2.58
C LYS A 297 -0.15 4.99 -1.72
N PRO A 298 -0.65 5.49 -0.58
CA PRO A 298 -1.64 4.76 0.22
C PRO A 298 -2.99 4.67 -0.47
N ASN A 299 -3.60 3.48 -0.43
CA ASN A 299 -4.92 3.22 -1.00
C ASN A 299 -6.02 3.34 0.08
N VAL A 300 -7.06 4.12 -0.21
CA VAL A 300 -8.24 4.26 0.65
C VAL A 300 -9.50 3.97 -0.15
N MET A 301 -10.39 3.13 0.39
CA MET A 301 -11.71 2.89 -0.18
C MET A 301 -12.79 3.39 0.77
N ILE A 302 -13.62 4.33 0.32
CA ILE A 302 -14.74 4.89 1.09
C ILE A 302 -16.04 4.30 0.55
N VAL A 303 -16.77 3.55 1.36
CA VAL A 303 -18.04 2.90 0.97
C VAL A 303 -19.20 3.63 1.62
N LEU A 304 -20.06 4.25 0.82
CA LEU A 304 -21.28 4.94 1.27
C LEU A 304 -22.50 4.06 0.99
N THR A 305 -23.25 3.69 2.05
CA THR A 305 -24.45 2.85 1.91
C THR A 305 -25.46 3.12 3.03
N ASP A 306 -26.75 2.92 2.73
CA ASP A 306 -27.86 3.13 3.65
C ASP A 306 -28.34 1.84 4.33
N GLY A 307 -27.76 0.68 4.01
CA GLY A 307 -28.34 -0.58 4.44
C GLY A 307 -27.52 -1.84 4.20
N MET A 308 -28.17 -2.99 4.41
CA MET A 308 -27.54 -4.31 4.28
C MET A 308 -27.32 -4.70 2.80
N PRO A 309 -26.18 -5.33 2.49
CA PRO A 309 -25.96 -5.92 1.18
C PRO A 309 -27.06 -6.94 0.83
N THR A 310 -27.50 -6.92 -0.41
CA THR A 310 -28.37 -7.97 -0.96
C THR A 310 -27.53 -9.07 -1.59
N HIS A 311 -27.94 -10.34 -1.44
CA HIS A 311 -27.17 -11.51 -1.85
C HIS A 311 -27.70 -12.13 -3.16
N PRO A 312 -26.84 -12.73 -4.00
CA PRO A 312 -27.25 -13.38 -5.25
C PRO A 312 -28.04 -14.70 -5.07
N GLY A 313 -28.21 -15.23 -3.84
CA GLY A 313 -29.00 -16.43 -3.57
C GLY A 313 -28.92 -16.95 -2.13
N LYS A 314 -29.71 -17.99 -1.79
CA LYS A 314 -29.81 -18.56 -0.43
C LYS A 314 -28.53 -19.25 0.08
N SER A 315 -27.61 -19.63 -0.82
CA SER A 315 -26.34 -20.29 -0.49
C SER A 315 -25.14 -19.34 -0.38
N PHE A 316 -25.33 -18.04 -0.65
CA PHE A 316 -24.25 -17.06 -0.60
C PHE A 316 -24.05 -16.54 0.83
N SER A 317 -22.84 -16.70 1.36
CA SER A 317 -22.44 -16.12 2.66
C SER A 317 -21.68 -14.82 2.42
N PHE A 318 -22.29 -13.69 2.77
CA PHE A 318 -21.61 -12.39 2.71
C PHE A 318 -20.41 -12.34 3.65
N ASP A 319 -20.48 -13.00 4.81
CA ASP A 319 -19.39 -13.06 5.78
C ASP A 319 -18.13 -13.72 5.18
N ALA A 320 -18.30 -14.85 4.48
CA ALA A 320 -17.20 -15.56 3.84
C ALA A 320 -16.60 -14.74 2.67
N PHE A 321 -17.46 -14.06 1.93
CA PHE A 321 -17.05 -13.17 0.84
C PHE A 321 -16.27 -11.95 1.37
N ALA A 322 -16.80 -11.26 2.38
CA ALA A 322 -16.19 -10.08 2.98
C ALA A 322 -14.82 -10.40 3.59
N ALA A 323 -14.67 -11.53 4.29
CA ALA A 323 -13.39 -11.96 4.84
C ALA A 323 -12.35 -12.25 3.75
N ASN A 324 -12.76 -12.83 2.61
CA ASN A 324 -11.86 -13.04 1.47
C ASN A 324 -11.45 -11.72 0.82
N ILE A 325 -12.40 -10.82 0.60
CA ILE A 325 -12.16 -9.49 0.04
C ILE A 325 -11.23 -8.67 0.95
N GLU A 326 -11.45 -8.67 2.25
CA GLU A 326 -10.58 -8.01 3.23
C GLU A 326 -9.13 -8.52 3.15
N LYS A 327 -8.95 -9.84 2.99
CA LYS A 327 -7.63 -10.44 2.81
C LYS A 327 -6.94 -9.95 1.53
N GLU A 328 -7.67 -9.85 0.42
CA GLU A 328 -7.11 -9.35 -0.85
C GLU A 328 -6.83 -7.84 -0.81
N PHE A 329 -7.71 -7.04 -0.19
CA PHE A 329 -7.45 -5.62 0.04
C PHE A 329 -6.25 -5.37 0.95
N LYS A 330 -6.04 -6.18 1.99
CA LYS A 330 -4.84 -6.13 2.83
C LYS A 330 -3.56 -6.40 2.03
N LYS A 331 -3.57 -7.37 1.11
CA LYS A 331 -2.41 -7.65 0.24
C LYS A 331 -2.08 -6.47 -0.68
N LYS A 332 -3.10 -5.72 -1.11
CA LYS A 332 -2.97 -4.50 -1.93
C LYS A 332 -2.83 -3.22 -1.09
N ASN A 333 -2.69 -3.34 0.24
CA ASN A 333 -2.56 -2.23 1.17
C ASN A 333 -3.71 -1.20 1.08
N VAL A 334 -4.95 -1.67 0.81
CA VAL A 334 -6.16 -0.83 0.74
C VAL A 334 -6.80 -0.72 2.13
N SER A 335 -6.94 0.50 2.64
CA SER A 335 -7.68 0.81 3.87
C SER A 335 -9.16 1.05 3.52
N THR A 336 -10.08 0.30 4.11
CA THR A 336 -11.52 0.49 3.84
C THR A 336 -12.19 1.25 4.96
N LEU A 337 -12.98 2.27 4.60
CA LEU A 337 -13.80 3.09 5.47
C LEU A 337 -15.28 2.93 5.05
N ALA A 338 -16.11 2.41 5.93
CA ALA A 338 -17.54 2.26 5.65
C ALA A 338 -18.33 3.40 6.32
N VAL A 339 -19.11 4.13 5.53
CA VAL A 339 -20.01 5.20 5.96
C VAL A 339 -21.45 4.70 5.83
N GLY A 340 -22.07 4.41 6.98
CA GLY A 340 -23.45 4.00 7.07
C GLY A 340 -24.38 5.18 7.31
N ILE A 341 -25.48 5.27 6.58
CA ILE A 341 -26.41 6.40 6.69
C ILE A 341 -27.83 5.90 7.02
N GLY A 342 -28.42 6.41 8.10
CA GLY A 342 -29.78 6.06 8.56
C GLY A 342 -29.86 5.44 9.96
N LYS A 343 -31.07 5.41 10.53
CA LYS A 343 -31.31 4.93 11.90
C LYS A 343 -31.37 3.41 12.06
N THR A 344 -31.38 2.66 10.96
CA THR A 344 -31.57 1.19 10.93
C THR A 344 -30.34 0.44 10.42
N ILE A 345 -29.16 1.06 10.52
CA ILE A 345 -27.91 0.50 10.02
C ILE A 345 -27.48 -0.74 10.81
N ASN A 346 -27.10 -1.80 10.10
CA ASN A 346 -26.45 -2.95 10.69
C ASN A 346 -24.93 -2.72 10.82
N VAL A 347 -24.50 -2.30 12.01
CA VAL A 347 -23.10 -2.02 12.33
C VAL A 347 -22.19 -3.23 12.11
N LYS A 348 -22.70 -4.45 12.30
CA LYS A 348 -21.92 -5.68 12.05
C LYS A 348 -21.55 -5.81 10.57
N SER A 349 -22.50 -5.54 9.67
CA SER A 349 -22.27 -5.57 8.23
C SER A 349 -21.29 -4.49 7.76
N LEU A 350 -21.36 -3.28 8.32
CA LEU A 350 -20.40 -2.22 7.99
C LEU A 350 -18.99 -2.53 8.50
N LYS A 351 -18.85 -3.09 9.70
CA LYS A 351 -17.54 -3.54 10.22
C LYS A 351 -16.93 -4.62 9.34
N GLN A 352 -17.75 -5.48 8.75
CA GLN A 352 -17.29 -6.51 7.80
C GLN A 352 -16.83 -5.91 6.47
N ILE A 353 -17.53 -4.90 5.95
CA ILE A 353 -17.09 -4.17 4.75
C ILE A 353 -15.80 -3.39 5.02
N ALA A 354 -15.69 -2.74 6.18
CA ALA A 354 -14.52 -1.99 6.60
C ALA A 354 -13.32 -2.87 7.02
N GLY A 355 -13.50 -4.18 7.16
CA GLY A 355 -12.46 -5.08 7.68
C GLY A 355 -12.03 -4.78 9.12
N GLY A 356 -12.91 -4.18 9.94
CA GLY A 356 -12.57 -3.75 11.30
C GLY A 356 -13.45 -2.63 11.85
N SER A 357 -12.85 -1.73 12.63
CA SER A 357 -13.52 -0.62 13.33
C SER A 357 -13.63 0.68 12.52
N ASN A 358 -13.16 0.70 11.27
CA ASN A 358 -13.18 1.87 10.39
C ASN A 358 -14.58 2.11 9.81
N VAL A 359 -15.51 2.43 10.71
CA VAL A 359 -16.91 2.72 10.38
C VAL A 359 -17.25 4.12 10.86
N VAL A 360 -18.01 4.86 10.06
CA VAL A 360 -18.65 6.13 10.40
C VAL A 360 -20.16 5.89 10.26
N GLN A 361 -20.92 6.27 11.28
CA GLN A 361 -22.38 6.13 11.27
C GLN A 361 -23.00 7.51 11.32
N VAL A 362 -23.94 7.74 10.43
CA VAL A 362 -24.64 9.01 10.30
C VAL A 362 -26.13 8.72 10.44
N GLU A 363 -26.80 9.41 11.35
CA GLU A 363 -28.22 9.16 11.60
C GLU A 363 -29.10 9.50 10.40
N ASP A 364 -28.70 10.50 9.61
CA ASP A 364 -29.43 11.04 8.48
C ASP A 364 -28.47 11.59 7.41
N PHE A 365 -28.91 11.62 6.15
CA PHE A 365 -28.17 12.20 5.03
C PHE A 365 -27.89 13.69 5.21
N ASP A 366 -28.71 14.44 5.95
CA ASP A 366 -28.48 15.86 6.23
C ASP A 366 -27.25 16.12 7.11
N LYS A 367 -26.86 15.14 7.93
CA LYS A 367 -25.71 15.25 8.84
C LYS A 367 -24.39 14.76 8.23
N LEU A 368 -24.39 14.34 6.96
CA LEU A 368 -23.19 13.83 6.28
C LEU A 368 -22.03 14.84 6.31
N LYS A 369 -22.35 16.13 6.19
CA LYS A 369 -21.35 17.22 6.18
C LYS A 369 -20.54 17.29 7.46
N GLU A 370 -21.17 16.99 8.60
CA GLU A 370 -20.53 16.98 9.92
C GLU A 370 -19.45 15.90 10.03
N THR A 371 -19.53 14.86 9.20
CA THR A 371 -18.59 13.72 9.21
C THR A 371 -17.38 13.90 8.31
N ILE A 372 -17.29 15.00 7.55
CA ILE A 372 -16.22 15.24 6.58
C ILE A 372 -14.83 15.20 7.23
N GLU A 373 -14.65 15.88 8.37
CA GLU A 373 -13.36 15.92 9.05
C GLU A 373 -13.02 14.56 9.70
N GLU A 374 -14.02 13.81 10.19
CA GLU A 374 -13.83 12.44 10.68
C GLU A 374 -13.42 11.50 9.54
N ILE A 375 -14.08 11.58 8.39
CA ILE A 375 -13.79 10.76 7.20
C ILE A 375 -12.39 11.10 6.67
N LYS A 376 -12.02 12.37 6.61
CA LYS A 376 -10.66 12.81 6.25
C LYS A 376 -9.62 12.26 7.21
N SER A 377 -9.82 12.43 8.51
CA SER A 377 -8.92 11.94 9.55
C SER A 377 -8.76 10.41 9.50
N LYS A 378 -9.85 9.65 9.36
CA LYS A 378 -9.82 8.18 9.22
C LYS A 378 -9.19 7.72 7.92
N SER A 379 -9.38 8.46 6.82
CA SER A 379 -8.70 8.20 5.55
C SER A 379 -7.20 8.46 5.66
N CYS A 380 -6.80 9.41 6.52
CA CYS A 380 -5.41 9.80 6.71
C CYS A 380 -4.68 9.15 7.89
N THR A 381 -5.28 8.21 8.63
CA THR A 381 -4.65 7.57 9.81
C THR A 381 -4.20 6.14 9.56
N GLY A 382 -4.03 5.76 8.30
CA GLY A 382 -3.46 4.47 7.89
C GLY A 382 -2.02 4.28 8.38
N LYS A 383 -1.89 3.76 9.61
CA LYS A 383 -0.71 3.30 10.37
C LYS A 383 -0.08 4.31 11.39
N SER A 384 -0.73 4.50 12.55
CA SER A 384 -0.01 4.75 13.82
C SER A 384 -0.79 4.25 15.04
N LYS A 385 -0.06 3.65 16.00
CA LYS A 385 -0.60 3.01 17.22
C LYS A 385 -1.13 4.03 18.23
N GLY A 386 -2.29 3.71 18.83
CA GLY A 386 -2.78 4.28 20.10
C GLY A 386 -3.75 5.45 19.92
N VAL A 387 -5.05 5.17 20.03
CA VAL A 387 -6.14 6.18 19.94
C VAL A 387 -6.77 6.35 21.32
N SER A 388 -6.91 7.59 21.80
CA SER A 388 -7.80 7.94 22.90
C SER A 388 -9.14 8.37 22.31
N ILE A 389 -10.22 7.69 22.71
CA ILE A 389 -11.56 7.93 22.17
C ILE A 389 -12.35 8.73 23.21
N VAL A 390 -12.85 9.90 22.82
CA VAL A 390 -13.77 10.70 23.66
C VAL A 390 -15.19 10.46 23.17
N VAL A 391 -16.04 9.92 24.04
CA VAL A 391 -17.45 9.61 23.74
C VAL A 391 -18.31 10.65 24.45
N VAL A 392 -19.01 11.49 23.67
CA VAL A 392 -19.94 12.50 24.20
C VAL A 392 -21.37 12.03 24.00
N GLY A 393 -22.07 11.78 25.10
CA GLY A 393 -23.47 11.33 25.09
C GLY A 393 -24.40 12.45 25.56
N VAL A 394 -25.35 12.84 24.71
CA VAL A 394 -26.28 13.95 25.01
C VAL A 394 -27.71 13.44 25.05
N GLY A 395 -28.39 13.70 26.16
CA GLY A 395 -29.76 13.28 26.40
C GLY A 395 -29.92 12.39 27.64
N ASN A 396 -31.03 12.58 28.35
CA ASN A 396 -31.32 11.87 29.60
C ASN A 396 -31.40 10.33 29.50
N ARG A 397 -31.51 9.76 28.29
CA ARG A 397 -31.50 8.30 28.09
C ARG A 397 -30.08 7.73 28.07
N VAL A 398 -29.09 8.54 27.70
CA VAL A 398 -27.71 8.12 27.46
C VAL A 398 -26.98 7.84 28.79
N PHE A 399 -27.44 8.43 29.90
CA PHE A 399 -26.98 8.11 31.26
C PHE A 399 -27.23 6.66 31.69
N LYS A 400 -28.20 5.96 31.08
CA LYS A 400 -28.49 4.56 31.38
C LYS A 400 -27.57 3.58 30.62
N GLU A 401 -26.82 4.07 29.64
CA GLU A 401 -25.96 3.28 28.72
C GLU A 401 -24.46 3.60 28.90
N LYS A 402 -24.11 4.27 30.02
CA LYS A 402 -22.74 4.72 30.34
C LYS A 402 -21.68 3.62 30.28
N GLU A 403 -22.02 2.41 30.71
CA GLU A 403 -21.12 1.25 30.67
C GLU A 403 -20.76 0.85 29.23
N GLU A 404 -21.72 0.88 28.30
CA GLU A 404 -21.48 0.53 26.89
C GLU A 404 -20.63 1.59 26.18
N MET A 405 -20.86 2.87 26.50
CA MET A 405 -20.03 3.97 26.01
C MET A 405 -18.60 3.96 26.56
N SER A 406 -18.42 3.45 27.79
CA SER A 406 -17.09 3.29 28.39
C SER A 406 -16.29 2.16 27.73
N VAL A 407 -16.98 1.11 27.23
CA VAL A 407 -16.36 0.07 26.39
C VAL A 407 -15.94 0.63 25.03
N ILE A 408 -16.74 1.53 24.45
CA ILE A 408 -16.43 2.21 23.18
C ILE A 408 -15.25 3.17 23.34
N ALA A 409 -15.20 3.94 24.44
CA ALA A 409 -14.08 4.82 24.76
C ALA A 409 -12.77 4.05 24.99
N GLY A 410 -12.87 2.81 25.47
CA GLY A 410 -11.71 1.95 25.75
C GLY A 410 -10.92 2.42 26.98
N LYS A 411 -9.83 1.69 27.29
CA LYS A 411 -9.10 1.82 28.58
C LYS A 411 -8.46 3.20 28.83
N ASN A 412 -8.24 3.98 27.77
CA ASN A 412 -7.63 5.31 27.80
C ASN A 412 -8.57 6.42 27.29
N GLY A 413 -9.83 6.10 27.01
CA GLY A 413 -10.82 7.07 26.52
C GLY A 413 -11.61 7.75 27.64
N LYS A 414 -12.29 8.84 27.30
CA LYS A 414 -13.10 9.65 28.24
C LYS A 414 -14.56 9.61 27.80
N VAL A 415 -15.49 9.49 28.75
CA VAL A 415 -16.94 9.58 28.46
C VAL A 415 -17.49 10.83 29.14
N LEU A 416 -18.05 11.74 28.34
CA LEU A 416 -18.67 12.99 28.80
C LEU A 416 -20.18 12.88 28.54
N LEU A 417 -21.00 13.09 29.56
CA LEU A 417 -22.45 12.91 29.46
C LEU A 417 -23.16 14.18 29.87
N TYR A 418 -24.06 14.64 29.01
CA TYR A 418 -24.84 15.85 29.22
C TYR A 418 -26.33 15.53 29.12
N PRO A 419 -27.18 16.07 30.02
CA PRO A 419 -28.62 15.83 30.06
C PRO A 419 -29.34 16.32 28.80
N ASP A 420 -28.84 17.38 28.18
CA ASP A 420 -29.37 18.01 26.98
C ASP A 420 -28.30 18.85 26.25
N TYR A 421 -28.68 19.42 25.11
CA TYR A 421 -27.78 20.17 24.24
C TYR A 421 -27.46 21.58 24.75
N ASP A 422 -28.29 22.13 25.64
CA ASP A 422 -28.02 23.43 26.25
C ASP A 422 -26.89 23.28 27.27
N ASP A 423 -26.91 22.23 28.10
CA ASP A 423 -25.84 21.90 29.05
C ASP A 423 -24.51 21.53 28.36
N LEU A 424 -24.59 20.87 27.19
CA LEU A 424 -23.43 20.61 26.33
C LEU A 424 -22.75 21.91 25.87
N SER A 425 -23.55 22.91 25.50
CA SER A 425 -23.05 24.19 24.97
C SER A 425 -22.36 25.03 26.04
N GLU A 426 -22.76 24.88 27.31
CA GLU A 426 -22.15 25.56 28.47
C GLU A 426 -20.83 24.92 28.93
N HIS A 427 -20.56 23.67 28.52
CA HIS A 427 -19.39 22.88 28.95
C HIS A 427 -18.47 22.50 27.77
N LEU A 428 -18.42 23.34 26.73
CA LEU A 428 -17.56 23.14 25.56
C LEU A 428 -16.07 23.04 25.93
N ASP A 429 -15.65 23.73 27.00
CA ASP A 429 -14.28 23.70 27.51
C ASP A 429 -13.86 22.33 28.03
N ASP A 430 -14.78 21.53 28.59
CA ASP A 430 -14.50 20.17 29.07
C ASP A 430 -14.22 19.20 27.91
N ILE A 431 -14.84 19.45 26.75
CA ILE A 431 -14.63 18.70 25.50
C ILE A 431 -13.29 19.10 24.87
N LEU A 432 -12.96 20.39 24.89
CA LEU A 432 -11.69 20.93 24.40
C LEU A 432 -10.50 20.47 25.26
N GLU A 433 -10.63 20.47 26.59
CA GLU A 433 -9.60 19.98 27.51
C GLU A 433 -9.44 18.45 27.43
N ALA A 434 -10.49 17.71 27.05
CA ALA A 434 -10.43 16.27 26.80
C ALA A 434 -9.82 15.90 25.44
N THR A 435 -9.74 16.83 24.48
CA THR A 435 -9.30 16.58 23.10
C THR A 435 -7.93 17.19 22.76
N CYS A 436 -7.46 18.19 23.52
CA CYS A 436 -6.21 18.91 23.23
C CYS A 436 -5.03 18.45 24.08
N ALA A 437 -4.24 17.52 23.54
CA ALA A 437 -2.78 17.54 23.65
C ALA A 437 -2.23 17.41 22.23
N ILE A 438 -1.99 18.53 21.55
CA ILE A 438 -0.99 18.79 20.50
C ILE A 438 -1.38 20.12 19.81
N ASP A 439 -0.41 21.04 19.77
CA ASP A 439 -0.49 22.42 19.26
C ASP A 439 -0.89 22.56 17.78
N GLY A 440 -1.58 23.66 17.45
CA GLY A 440 -1.28 24.42 16.22
C GLY A 440 -2.45 24.92 15.36
N GLY A 441 -2.95 26.13 15.66
CA GLY A 441 -3.19 27.20 14.67
C GLY A 441 -4.34 27.09 13.65
N TYR A 442 -5.40 27.88 13.84
CA TYR A 442 -6.41 28.21 12.85
C TYR A 442 -5.90 29.22 11.81
N THR A 443 -6.20 28.98 10.52
CA THR A 443 -6.23 30.04 9.51
C THR A 443 -7.57 29.98 8.76
N GLU A 444 -8.28 31.10 8.74
CA GLU A 444 -9.46 31.33 7.90
C GLU A 444 -9.05 31.37 6.43
N PHE A 445 -9.79 30.70 5.54
CA PHE A 445 -9.74 31.01 4.11
C PHE A 445 -11.07 30.74 3.39
N SER A 446 -11.25 31.57 2.37
CA SER A 446 -12.45 31.99 1.65
C SER A 446 -13.19 30.93 0.84
N GLU A 447 -14.51 31.00 0.90
CA GLU A 447 -15.46 30.27 0.05
C GLU A 447 -15.29 30.61 -1.44
N SER A 448 -15.17 29.59 -2.28
CA SER A 448 -15.70 29.64 -3.65
C SER A 448 -16.10 28.24 -4.17
N GLU A 449 -17.35 28.21 -4.65
CA GLU A 449 -17.96 27.34 -5.66
C GLU A 449 -18.23 25.85 -5.38
N CYS A 450 -19.06 25.56 -4.36
CA CYS A 450 -20.18 24.61 -4.46
C CYS A 450 -21.35 25.26 -3.74
N THR A 451 -22.11 26.09 -4.43
CA THR A 451 -23.15 26.90 -3.79
C THR A 451 -24.54 26.29 -4.09
N PRO A 452 -25.47 26.27 -3.12
CA PRO A 452 -26.81 25.68 -3.28
C PRO A 452 -27.60 26.36 -4.41
N LEU A 453 -28.51 25.66 -5.10
CA LEU A 453 -29.26 26.11 -6.30
C LEU A 453 -29.63 27.60 -6.34
N CYS A 454 -30.04 28.16 -5.20
CA CYS A 454 -30.38 29.58 -5.01
C CYS A 454 -29.21 30.59 -5.04
N THR A 455 -28.06 30.17 -5.57
CA THR A 455 -26.87 31.00 -5.77
C THR A 455 -26.35 30.95 -7.22
N ALA A 456 -26.88 30.04 -8.05
CA ALA A 456 -26.52 29.89 -9.46
C ALA A 456 -27.28 30.87 -10.39
N GLY A 457 -28.27 31.60 -9.85
CA GLY A 457 -29.28 32.32 -10.61
C GLY A 457 -30.39 31.37 -11.07
N LEU A 458 -31.64 31.69 -10.76
CA LEU A 458 -32.83 30.87 -11.07
C LEU A 458 -33.80 31.59 -11.99
N ASP A 459 -34.59 30.83 -12.73
CA ASP A 459 -35.77 31.35 -13.43
C ASP A 459 -37.03 30.92 -12.67
N ILE A 460 -37.62 31.87 -11.93
CA ILE A 460 -38.66 31.62 -10.93
C ILE A 460 -40.01 32.17 -11.41
N ALA A 461 -40.91 31.27 -11.81
CA ALA A 461 -42.30 31.60 -12.10
C ALA A 461 -43.15 31.57 -10.82
N ILE A 462 -43.85 32.66 -10.53
CA ILE A 462 -44.86 32.72 -9.47
C ILE A 462 -46.23 32.68 -10.13
N VAL A 463 -47.09 31.77 -9.69
CA VAL A 463 -48.45 31.57 -10.24
C VAL A 463 -49.46 31.75 -9.12
N LEU A 464 -50.23 32.84 -9.16
CA LEU A 464 -51.14 33.25 -8.08
C LEU A 464 -52.62 33.14 -8.47
N ASP A 465 -53.38 32.44 -7.64
CA ASP A 465 -54.85 32.41 -7.71
C ASP A 465 -55.47 33.75 -7.26
N LYS A 466 -56.29 34.36 -8.14
CA LYS A 466 -57.09 35.57 -7.91
C LYS A 466 -58.59 35.31 -8.05
N SER A 467 -59.01 34.07 -7.80
CA SER A 467 -60.41 33.68 -7.82
C SER A 467 -61.17 34.19 -6.58
N LYS A 468 -62.50 34.32 -6.69
CA LYS A 468 -63.34 34.79 -5.59
C LYS A 468 -63.30 33.91 -4.32
N SER A 469 -62.83 32.66 -4.39
CA SER A 469 -62.66 31.82 -3.19
C SER A 469 -61.63 32.38 -2.23
N VAL A 470 -60.57 33.01 -2.76
CA VAL A 470 -59.46 33.60 -2.01
C VAL A 470 -59.97 34.64 -1.00
N LYS A 471 -60.88 35.52 -1.41
CA LYS A 471 -61.35 36.74 -0.70
C LYS A 471 -60.29 37.85 -0.65
N LEU A 472 -60.74 39.10 -0.71
CA LEU A 472 -59.86 40.27 -0.86
C LEU A 472 -58.77 40.40 0.23
N PRO A 473 -59.08 40.23 1.54
CA PRO A 473 -58.06 40.35 2.58
C PRO A 473 -56.96 39.28 2.50
N ASN A 474 -57.26 38.13 1.91
CA ASN A 474 -56.29 37.06 1.71
C ASN A 474 -55.44 37.28 0.45
N LEU A 475 -56.03 37.87 -0.60
CA LEU A 475 -55.27 38.29 -1.77
C LEU A 475 -54.20 39.32 -1.40
N GLU A 476 -54.53 40.28 -0.52
CA GLU A 476 -53.54 41.22 0.00
C GLU A 476 -52.38 40.51 0.70
N LYS A 477 -52.68 39.54 1.58
CA LYS A 477 -51.66 38.73 2.26
C LYS A 477 -50.82 37.92 1.29
N ALA A 478 -51.42 37.33 0.26
CA ALA A 478 -50.70 36.55 -0.74
C ALA A 478 -49.71 37.42 -1.52
N ILE A 479 -50.11 38.63 -1.90
CA ILE A 479 -49.23 39.56 -2.63
C ILE A 479 -48.12 40.10 -1.74
N THR A 480 -48.42 40.40 -0.46
CA THR A 480 -47.38 40.74 0.53
C THR A 480 -46.38 39.60 0.69
N PHE A 481 -46.88 38.37 0.86
CA PHE A 481 -46.04 37.17 0.96
C PHE A 481 -45.16 36.97 -0.27
N ILE A 482 -45.69 37.17 -1.49
CA ILE A 482 -44.90 37.07 -2.72
C ILE A 482 -43.78 38.11 -2.72
N GLY A 483 -44.07 39.35 -2.33
CA GLY A 483 -43.04 40.38 -2.20
C GLY A 483 -41.96 40.00 -1.18
N ASP A 484 -42.34 39.48 -0.02
CA ASP A 484 -41.39 39.03 1.00
C ASP A 484 -40.61 37.79 0.57
N LEU A 485 -41.23 36.88 -0.19
CA LEU A 485 -40.58 35.73 -0.79
C LEU A 485 -39.50 36.15 -1.78
N VAL A 486 -39.80 37.11 -2.67
CA VAL A 486 -38.84 37.68 -3.63
C VAL A 486 -37.61 38.27 -2.93
N LYS A 487 -37.78 38.97 -1.81
CA LYS A 487 -36.65 39.49 -1.00
C LYS A 487 -35.74 38.40 -0.43
N THR A 488 -36.21 37.16 -0.37
CA THR A 488 -35.36 36.03 0.07
C THR A 488 -34.48 35.47 -1.05
N PHE A 489 -34.73 35.86 -2.30
CA PHE A 489 -33.95 35.53 -3.48
C PHE A 489 -33.05 36.72 -3.88
N HIS A 490 -32.34 36.62 -4.99
CA HIS A 490 -31.43 37.66 -5.49
C HIS A 490 -31.83 38.12 -6.91
N PRO A 491 -32.89 38.92 -7.06
CA PRO A 491 -33.26 39.48 -8.36
C PRO A 491 -32.10 40.32 -8.92
N ALA A 492 -31.53 39.90 -10.06
CA ALA A 492 -30.51 40.65 -10.77
C ALA A 492 -30.38 40.15 -12.23
N PRO A 493 -29.83 40.97 -13.15
CA PRO A 493 -29.65 40.56 -14.55
C PRO A 493 -28.83 39.28 -14.72
N ASP A 494 -27.86 39.04 -13.84
CA ASP A 494 -26.97 37.88 -13.83
C ASP A 494 -27.34 36.82 -12.78
N LYS A 495 -28.41 37.03 -12.00
CA LYS A 495 -28.88 36.12 -10.92
C LYS A 495 -30.29 35.63 -11.16
N ASP A 496 -31.23 35.85 -10.24
CA ASP A 496 -32.58 35.30 -10.32
C ASP A 496 -33.47 36.17 -11.22
N HIS A 497 -34.14 35.57 -12.20
CA HIS A 497 -35.16 36.23 -13.02
C HIS A 497 -36.54 35.73 -12.59
N PHE A 498 -37.52 36.63 -12.59
CA PHE A 498 -38.87 36.34 -12.13
C PHE A 498 -39.89 36.49 -13.25
N GLY A 499 -40.85 35.57 -13.26
CA GLY A 499 -42.05 35.65 -14.07
C GLY A 499 -43.26 35.59 -13.15
N PHE A 500 -44.31 36.34 -13.46
CA PHE A 500 -45.50 36.37 -12.60
C PHE A 500 -46.77 36.21 -13.42
N ILE A 501 -47.53 35.16 -13.09
CA ILE A 501 -48.80 34.82 -13.71
C ILE A 501 -49.89 34.88 -12.65
N THR A 502 -51.02 35.48 -12.99
CA THR A 502 -52.22 35.41 -12.14
C THR A 502 -53.35 34.73 -12.88
N PHE A 503 -54.28 34.10 -12.15
CA PHE A 503 -55.38 33.39 -12.79
C PHE A 503 -56.71 33.44 -12.03
N HIS A 504 -57.79 33.33 -12.79
CA HIS A 504 -59.18 33.22 -12.34
C HIS A 504 -59.97 32.47 -13.43
N GLU A 505 -61.03 33.06 -14.02
CA GLU A 505 -61.62 32.63 -15.31
C GLU A 505 -60.62 32.63 -16.48
N LYS A 506 -59.60 33.49 -16.42
CA LYS A 506 -58.52 33.62 -17.41
C LYS A 506 -57.17 33.56 -16.71
N ALA A 507 -56.12 33.22 -17.45
CA ALA A 507 -54.73 33.44 -17.02
C ALA A 507 -54.21 34.75 -17.62
N GLN A 508 -53.40 35.48 -16.85
CA GLN A 508 -52.80 36.74 -17.25
C GLN A 508 -51.30 36.73 -16.89
N MET A 509 -50.46 37.00 -17.90
CA MET A 509 -49.04 37.29 -17.70
C MET A 509 -48.91 38.71 -17.14
N VAL A 510 -48.38 38.85 -15.93
CA VAL A 510 -48.10 40.16 -15.31
C VAL A 510 -46.75 40.69 -15.78
N PHE A 511 -45.74 39.81 -15.83
CA PHE A 511 -44.42 40.04 -16.44
C PHE A 511 -43.69 38.71 -16.67
N LYS A 512 -42.69 38.72 -17.56
CA LYS A 512 -41.88 37.58 -17.98
C LYS A 512 -40.41 37.70 -17.50
N PHE A 513 -39.65 36.62 -17.61
CA PHE A 513 -38.19 36.64 -17.36
C PHE A 513 -37.46 37.63 -18.27
N ALA A 514 -37.90 37.76 -19.52
CA ALA A 514 -37.34 38.66 -20.53
C ALA A 514 -37.55 40.16 -20.23
N ASP A 515 -38.45 40.52 -19.31
CA ASP A 515 -38.74 41.91 -18.97
C ASP A 515 -37.64 42.49 -18.06
N SER A 516 -36.52 42.90 -18.67
CA SER A 516 -35.29 43.28 -17.95
C SER A 516 -35.43 44.40 -16.91
N GLN A 517 -36.49 45.21 -17.01
CA GLN A 517 -36.83 46.21 -16.00
C GLN A 517 -37.18 45.60 -14.63
N TYR A 518 -37.56 44.33 -14.58
CA TYR A 518 -37.86 43.60 -13.35
C TYR A 518 -36.69 42.71 -12.87
N HIS A 519 -35.51 42.86 -13.48
CA HIS A 519 -34.27 42.32 -12.92
C HIS A 519 -33.75 43.19 -11.75
N ASP A 520 -34.23 44.44 -11.64
CA ASP A 520 -34.01 45.27 -10.46
C ASP A 520 -35.02 44.91 -9.36
N GLU A 521 -34.51 44.60 -8.16
CA GLU A 521 -35.33 44.18 -7.02
C GLU A 521 -36.41 45.21 -6.66
N ASN A 522 -36.09 46.51 -6.67
CA ASN A 522 -37.05 47.55 -6.28
C ASN A 522 -38.17 47.67 -7.32
N ALA A 523 -37.83 47.67 -8.61
CA ALA A 523 -38.81 47.71 -9.69
C ALA A 523 -39.71 46.46 -9.70
N LEU A 524 -39.13 45.27 -9.44
CA LEU A 524 -39.86 44.02 -9.29
C LEU A 524 -40.84 44.07 -8.11
N LEU A 525 -40.39 44.46 -6.92
CA LEU A 525 -41.22 44.58 -5.72
C LEU A 525 -42.34 45.62 -5.90
N GLN A 526 -42.04 46.75 -6.53
CA GLN A 526 -43.04 47.76 -6.86
C GLN A 526 -44.12 47.17 -7.80
N LYS A 527 -43.71 46.47 -8.86
CA LYS A 527 -44.64 45.86 -9.81
C LYS A 527 -45.56 44.83 -9.16
N ILE A 528 -45.03 44.01 -8.25
CA ILE A 528 -45.82 43.05 -7.46
C ILE A 528 -46.82 43.78 -6.56
N ALA A 529 -46.39 44.87 -5.90
CA ALA A 529 -47.26 45.65 -5.02
C ALA A 529 -48.45 46.28 -5.77
N GLU A 530 -48.23 46.75 -7.00
CA GLU A 530 -49.23 47.37 -7.88
C GLU A 530 -50.29 46.40 -8.45
N GLU A 531 -50.12 45.09 -8.26
CA GLU A 531 -51.02 44.07 -8.81
C GLU A 531 -52.48 44.31 -8.35
N PRO A 532 -53.47 44.47 -9.25
CA PRO A 532 -54.81 44.90 -8.84
C PRO A 532 -55.48 43.98 -7.83
N ARG A 533 -56.00 44.54 -6.72
CA ARG A 533 -56.78 43.82 -5.71
C ARG A 533 -58.21 43.56 -6.18
N LYS A 534 -58.33 42.80 -7.27
CA LYS A 534 -59.57 42.42 -7.92
C LYS A 534 -59.67 40.90 -8.00
N LEU A 535 -60.83 40.36 -7.64
CA LEU A 535 -61.13 38.94 -7.72
C LEU A 535 -62.22 38.67 -8.73
N GLU A 536 -62.07 37.59 -9.49
CA GLU A 536 -63.05 37.15 -10.48
C GLU A 536 -63.51 35.71 -10.21
N LEU A 537 -64.59 35.29 -10.87
CA LEU A 537 -65.11 33.93 -10.70
C LEU A 537 -64.16 32.91 -11.35
N TYR A 538 -64.28 31.66 -10.92
CA TYR A 538 -63.55 30.49 -11.42
C TYR A 538 -62.05 30.47 -11.08
N THR A 539 -61.50 29.25 -11.10
CA THR A 539 -60.13 28.92 -10.70
C THR A 539 -59.52 28.07 -11.83
N ARG A 540 -59.25 28.69 -12.98
CA ARG A 540 -58.71 28.01 -14.18
C ARG A 540 -57.20 27.84 -14.09
N THR A 541 -56.76 27.02 -13.14
CA THR A 541 -55.34 26.67 -12.95
C THR A 541 -54.72 26.07 -14.22
N ASP A 542 -55.53 25.38 -15.03
CA ASP A 542 -55.12 24.80 -16.31
C ASP A 542 -54.59 25.86 -17.29
N LEU A 543 -55.27 27.01 -17.39
CA LEU A 543 -54.83 28.10 -18.26
C LEU A 543 -53.52 28.73 -17.78
N ALA A 544 -53.31 28.80 -16.46
CA ALA A 544 -52.09 29.35 -15.89
C ALA A 544 -50.88 28.46 -16.18
N LEU A 545 -51.05 27.14 -16.01
CA LEU A 545 -50.00 26.16 -16.30
C LEU A 545 -49.69 26.10 -17.80
N ILE A 546 -50.71 26.14 -18.68
CA ILE A 546 -50.49 26.24 -20.14
C ILE A 546 -49.70 27.50 -20.49
N MET A 547 -50.08 28.65 -19.90
CA MET A 547 -49.40 29.92 -20.14
C MET A 547 -47.94 29.90 -19.65
N ALA A 548 -47.67 29.27 -18.51
CA ALA A 548 -46.30 29.10 -18.02
C ALA A 548 -45.46 28.24 -18.99
N ARG A 549 -45.99 27.10 -19.44
CA ARG A 549 -45.30 26.18 -20.37
C ARG A 549 -45.04 26.80 -21.74
N ASP A 550 -46.03 27.48 -22.30
CA ASP A 550 -46.02 27.91 -23.71
C ASP A 550 -45.46 29.33 -23.92
N GLN A 551 -45.37 30.15 -22.86
CA GLN A 551 -44.97 31.55 -23.00
C GLN A 551 -43.90 32.03 -22.01
N LEU A 552 -43.77 31.39 -20.84
CA LEU A 552 -42.83 31.82 -19.81
C LEU A 552 -41.54 30.97 -19.84
N PHE A 553 -41.68 29.64 -19.74
CA PHE A 553 -40.57 28.68 -19.87
C PHE A 553 -40.24 28.39 -21.34
N THR A 554 -39.89 29.46 -22.06
CA THR A 554 -39.49 29.47 -23.46
C THR A 554 -38.41 30.53 -23.66
N GLU A 555 -37.59 30.39 -24.70
CA GLU A 555 -36.57 31.39 -25.05
C GLU A 555 -37.17 32.79 -25.24
N GLU A 556 -38.35 32.90 -25.89
CA GLU A 556 -39.10 34.16 -26.01
C GLU A 556 -39.63 34.69 -24.68
N GLY A 557 -39.84 33.80 -23.70
CA GLY A 557 -40.20 34.13 -22.33
C GLY A 557 -39.03 34.65 -21.49
N GLY A 558 -37.80 34.46 -21.97
CA GLY A 558 -36.55 34.78 -21.29
C GLY A 558 -36.00 33.66 -20.42
N ASP A 559 -36.49 32.42 -20.60
CA ASP A 559 -35.96 31.22 -19.95
C ASP A 559 -34.52 30.96 -20.40
N ARG A 560 -33.61 30.84 -19.44
CA ARG A 560 -32.17 30.70 -19.65
C ARG A 560 -31.81 29.21 -19.57
N PRO A 561 -31.30 28.62 -20.67
CA PRO A 561 -31.06 27.17 -20.73
C PRO A 561 -29.95 26.69 -19.78
N ASP A 562 -29.12 27.60 -19.25
CA ASP A 562 -28.07 27.31 -18.28
C ASP A 562 -28.53 27.49 -16.81
N LYS A 563 -29.77 27.94 -16.57
CA LYS A 563 -30.30 28.23 -15.24
C LYS A 563 -31.41 27.25 -14.84
N PRO A 564 -31.49 26.84 -13.56
CA PRO A 564 -32.57 25.99 -13.10
C PRO A 564 -33.93 26.71 -13.10
N ASN A 565 -34.97 25.97 -13.50
CA ASN A 565 -36.34 26.46 -13.59
C ASN A 565 -37.19 26.06 -12.38
N VAL A 566 -37.87 27.04 -11.78
CA VAL A 566 -38.78 26.81 -10.64
C VAL A 566 -40.11 27.51 -10.88
N MET A 567 -41.22 26.82 -10.58
CA MET A 567 -42.56 27.37 -10.59
C MET A 567 -43.21 27.20 -9.22
N ILE A 568 -43.66 28.29 -8.60
CA ILE A 568 -44.35 28.28 -7.31
C ILE A 568 -45.82 28.62 -7.55
N VAL A 569 -46.71 27.67 -7.30
CA VAL A 569 -48.15 27.80 -7.53
C VAL A 569 -48.89 28.01 -6.22
N LEU A 570 -49.53 29.16 -6.02
CA LEU A 570 -50.34 29.49 -4.85
C LEU A 570 -51.82 29.42 -5.20
N THR A 571 -52.57 28.53 -4.53
CA THR A 571 -54.01 28.35 -4.76
C THR A 571 -54.77 28.03 -3.46
N ASP A 572 -55.99 28.52 -3.34
CA ASP A 572 -56.88 28.26 -2.18
C ASP A 572 -58.05 27.30 -2.50
N GLY A 573 -58.20 26.99 -3.79
CA GLY A 573 -59.40 26.36 -4.33
C GLY A 573 -59.12 25.17 -5.21
N ARG A 574 -60.17 24.38 -5.44
CA ARG A 574 -60.18 23.31 -6.44
C ARG A 574 -60.26 23.93 -7.83
N PRO A 575 -59.44 23.46 -8.80
CA PRO A 575 -59.52 23.96 -10.15
C PRO A 575 -60.91 23.76 -10.76
N THR A 576 -61.37 24.77 -11.47
CA THR A 576 -62.62 24.71 -12.23
C THR A 576 -62.35 24.20 -13.64
N LYS A 577 -63.31 23.47 -14.22
CA LYS A 577 -63.18 22.93 -15.58
C LYS A 577 -63.51 23.95 -16.68
N PRO A 578 -63.03 23.74 -17.92
CA PRO A 578 -63.41 24.54 -19.08
C PRO A 578 -64.93 24.59 -19.29
N LYS A 579 -65.44 25.76 -19.66
CA LYS A 579 -66.87 25.96 -19.88
C LYS A 579 -67.35 25.08 -21.04
N GLY A 580 -68.34 24.23 -20.78
CA GLY A 580 -68.92 23.32 -21.77
C GLY A 580 -68.26 21.95 -21.84
N ASP A 581 -67.10 21.75 -21.22
CA ASP A 581 -66.47 20.43 -21.12
C ASP A 581 -66.92 19.71 -19.85
N LYS A 582 -67.83 18.75 -20.02
CA LYS A 582 -68.34 17.96 -18.88
C LYS A 582 -67.37 16.89 -18.43
N ASN A 583 -66.48 16.43 -19.31
CA ASN A 583 -65.61 15.27 -19.11
C ASN A 583 -64.18 15.65 -18.75
N PHE A 584 -63.84 16.94 -18.71
CA PHE A 584 -62.53 17.41 -18.30
C PHE A 584 -62.17 16.92 -16.90
N ASP A 585 -61.12 16.10 -16.84
CA ASP A 585 -60.46 15.67 -15.62
C ASP A 585 -59.20 16.51 -15.42
N PHE A 586 -59.22 17.38 -14.40
CA PHE A 586 -58.08 18.22 -14.08
C PHE A 586 -56.85 17.40 -13.70
N LYS A 587 -57.04 16.26 -13.04
CA LYS A 587 -55.93 15.42 -12.60
C LYS A 587 -55.19 14.82 -13.82
N GLU A 588 -55.94 14.29 -14.78
CA GLU A 588 -55.36 13.77 -16.04
C GLU A 588 -54.64 14.87 -16.82
N PHE A 589 -55.20 16.08 -16.86
CA PHE A 589 -54.53 17.24 -17.44
C PHE A 589 -53.24 17.61 -16.68
N ALA A 590 -53.30 17.66 -15.35
CA ALA A 590 -52.19 18.04 -14.48
C ALA A 590 -51.03 17.03 -14.58
N ASP A 591 -51.32 15.73 -14.62
CA ASP A 591 -50.30 14.69 -14.82
C ASP A 591 -49.60 14.86 -16.18
N LYS A 592 -50.34 15.18 -17.26
CA LYS A 592 -49.74 15.43 -18.59
C LYS A 592 -48.88 16.68 -18.63
N ILE A 593 -49.36 17.80 -18.08
CA ILE A 593 -48.60 19.06 -18.12
C ILE A 593 -47.40 19.02 -17.16
N ALA A 594 -47.46 18.22 -16.09
CA ALA A 594 -46.31 17.96 -15.23
C ALA A 594 -45.19 17.21 -15.97
N GLU A 595 -45.52 16.31 -16.91
CA GLU A 595 -44.54 15.71 -17.82
C GLU A 595 -43.89 16.77 -18.73
N ASP A 596 -44.68 17.68 -19.31
CA ASP A 596 -44.14 18.76 -20.13
C ASP A 596 -43.17 19.67 -19.35
N PHE A 597 -43.51 20.00 -18.10
CA PHE A 597 -42.65 20.80 -17.21
C PHE A 597 -41.37 20.05 -16.86
N LYS A 598 -41.45 18.74 -16.64
CA LYS A 598 -40.29 17.90 -16.38
C LYS A 598 -39.36 17.81 -17.59
N ASP A 599 -39.90 17.74 -18.81
CA ASP A 599 -39.11 17.77 -20.05
C ASP A 599 -38.38 19.11 -20.25
N LYS A 600 -38.93 20.19 -19.68
CA LYS A 600 -38.32 21.54 -19.62
C LYS A 600 -37.49 21.79 -18.36
N ASP A 601 -37.23 20.75 -17.56
CA ASP A 601 -36.52 20.82 -16.26
C ASP A 601 -37.11 21.85 -15.27
N VAL A 602 -38.43 22.08 -15.35
CA VAL A 602 -39.16 22.97 -14.45
C VAL A 602 -39.57 22.21 -13.20
N ARG A 603 -39.12 22.67 -12.04
CA ARG A 603 -39.63 22.19 -10.75
C ARG A 603 -40.87 22.94 -10.32
N VAL A 604 -41.91 22.21 -9.94
CA VAL A 604 -43.17 22.82 -9.47
C VAL A 604 -43.33 22.64 -7.96
N VAL A 605 -43.41 23.76 -7.22
CA VAL A 605 -43.76 23.82 -5.80
C VAL A 605 -45.22 24.24 -5.68
N ALA A 606 -46.09 23.34 -5.23
CA ALA A 606 -47.53 23.58 -5.12
C ALA A 606 -47.92 23.96 -3.68
N VAL A 607 -48.34 25.21 -3.48
CA VAL A 607 -48.75 25.77 -2.20
C VAL A 607 -50.28 25.86 -2.14
N GLY A 608 -50.87 24.97 -1.36
CA GLY A 608 -52.30 24.95 -1.07
C GLY A 608 -52.63 25.74 0.20
N ILE A 609 -53.65 26.60 0.13
CA ILE A 609 -54.03 27.46 1.25
C ILE A 609 -55.49 27.24 1.68
N GLY A 610 -55.72 26.83 2.92
CA GLY A 610 -57.08 26.67 3.47
C GLY A 610 -57.60 25.24 3.51
N ARG A 611 -58.81 25.05 4.06
CA ARG A 611 -59.40 23.70 4.24
C ARG A 611 -60.12 23.15 3.00
N GLY A 612 -60.23 23.95 1.95
CA GLY A 612 -60.93 23.61 0.69
C GLY A 612 -60.04 22.99 -0.38
N ILE A 613 -58.74 22.89 -0.12
CA ILE A 613 -57.73 22.37 -1.04
C ILE A 613 -58.03 20.91 -1.37
N ASP A 614 -57.83 20.55 -2.64
CA ASP A 614 -57.71 19.16 -3.05
C ASP A 614 -56.24 18.76 -3.16
N LYS A 615 -55.72 18.09 -2.11
CA LYS A 615 -54.32 17.62 -2.07
C LYS A 615 -53.97 16.74 -3.26
N GLY A 616 -54.91 15.92 -3.75
CA GLY A 616 -54.67 15.07 -4.92
C GLY A 616 -54.38 15.87 -6.18
N THR A 617 -55.01 17.03 -6.32
CA THR A 617 -54.78 17.98 -7.41
C THR A 617 -53.43 18.69 -7.27
N LEU A 618 -53.05 19.12 -6.07
CA LEU A 618 -51.73 19.72 -5.83
C LEU A 618 -50.59 18.74 -6.11
N LEU A 619 -50.78 17.48 -5.72
CA LEU A 619 -49.83 16.41 -6.02
C LEU A 619 -49.66 16.25 -7.52
N SER A 620 -50.72 16.19 -8.31
CA SER A 620 -50.60 16.07 -9.77
C SER A 620 -49.93 17.28 -10.40
N ILE A 621 -50.17 18.50 -9.91
CA ILE A 621 -49.45 19.71 -10.37
C ILE A 621 -47.95 19.62 -10.04
N ALA A 622 -47.61 19.03 -8.90
CA ALA A 622 -46.25 18.84 -8.43
C ALA A 622 -45.58 17.54 -8.91
N ASP A 623 -45.99 16.97 -10.07
CA ASP A 623 -45.44 15.71 -10.62
C ASP A 623 -45.53 14.53 -9.63
N ASN A 624 -46.64 14.46 -8.87
CA ASN A 624 -46.90 13.49 -7.81
C ASN A 624 -45.83 13.42 -6.71
N LYS A 625 -45.09 14.52 -6.49
CA LYS A 625 -44.08 14.67 -5.42
C LYS A 625 -44.68 15.33 -4.19
N ASP A 626 -45.00 14.54 -3.17
CA ASP A 626 -45.54 15.05 -1.89
C ASP A 626 -44.57 16.01 -1.19
N ASP A 627 -43.25 15.82 -1.38
CA ASP A 627 -42.21 16.72 -0.89
C ASP A 627 -42.14 18.08 -1.62
N GLN A 628 -42.91 18.27 -2.70
CA GLN A 628 -43.04 19.55 -3.40
C GLN A 628 -44.40 20.23 -3.16
N VAL A 629 -45.25 19.62 -2.32
CA VAL A 629 -46.50 20.22 -1.86
C VAL A 629 -46.29 20.90 -0.50
N VAL A 630 -46.90 22.05 -0.32
CA VAL A 630 -46.97 22.80 0.96
C VAL A 630 -48.43 23.10 1.24
N GLU A 631 -48.92 22.65 2.39
CA GLU A 631 -50.30 22.89 2.83
C GLU A 631 -50.27 23.85 4.01
N VAL A 632 -50.96 24.99 3.89
CA VAL A 632 -51.11 25.95 5.00
C VAL A 632 -52.58 26.12 5.36
N GLU A 633 -52.89 26.26 6.65
CA GLU A 633 -54.30 26.29 7.09
C GLU A 633 -55.01 27.59 6.67
N ASN A 634 -54.26 28.67 6.47
CA ASN A 634 -54.76 29.97 6.03
C ASN A 634 -53.62 30.89 5.56
N PHE A 635 -53.98 31.97 4.88
CA PHE A 635 -53.04 32.95 4.31
C PHE A 635 -52.14 33.63 5.35
N SER A 636 -52.53 33.70 6.63
CA SER A 636 -51.69 34.30 7.68
C SER A 636 -50.54 33.37 8.13
N GLN A 637 -50.55 32.10 7.72
CA GLN A 637 -49.50 31.14 8.05
C GLN A 637 -48.45 30.99 6.94
N LEU A 638 -48.65 31.60 5.77
CA LEU A 638 -47.70 31.53 4.65
C LEU A 638 -46.29 31.98 5.04
N GLU A 639 -46.18 33.03 5.85
CA GLU A 639 -44.88 33.52 6.35
C GLU A 639 -44.12 32.46 7.17
N LYS A 640 -44.83 31.57 7.89
CA LYS A 640 -44.19 30.50 8.66
C LYS A 640 -43.59 29.42 7.77
N GLU A 641 -44.17 29.24 6.58
CA GLU A 641 -43.69 28.30 5.57
C GLU A 641 -42.74 28.96 4.56
N MET A 642 -42.35 30.22 4.75
CA MET A 642 -41.42 30.94 3.86
C MET A 642 -40.14 30.14 3.62
N ASN A 643 -39.50 29.66 4.70
CA ASN A 643 -38.28 28.86 4.61
C ASN A 643 -38.53 27.49 3.98
N THR A 644 -39.70 26.90 4.19
CA THR A 644 -40.09 25.62 3.58
C THR A 644 -40.31 25.75 2.07
N ILE A 645 -41.01 26.81 1.64
CA ILE A 645 -41.27 27.10 0.22
C ILE A 645 -39.96 27.44 -0.48
N LYS A 646 -39.13 28.29 0.16
CA LYS A 646 -37.79 28.60 -0.31
C LYS A 646 -36.93 27.34 -0.40
N SER A 647 -36.89 26.49 0.62
CA SER A 647 -36.07 25.29 0.59
C SER A 647 -36.51 24.30 -0.49
N LYS A 648 -37.81 24.16 -0.75
CA LYS A 648 -38.33 23.35 -1.87
C LYS A 648 -37.99 23.95 -3.23
N ALA A 649 -38.11 25.28 -3.38
CA ALA A 649 -37.66 26.01 -4.58
C ALA A 649 -36.14 25.87 -4.79
N CYS A 650 -35.35 25.93 -3.72
CA CYS A 650 -33.89 25.82 -3.71
C CYS A 650 -33.35 24.39 -3.59
N SER A 651 -34.21 23.38 -3.40
CA SER A 651 -33.76 21.99 -3.27
C SER A 651 -33.18 21.49 -4.60
N GLU A 652 -32.56 20.32 -4.66
CA GLU A 652 -32.26 19.68 -5.96
C GLU A 652 -33.35 18.68 -6.31
#